data_AF-A0AAY4ARR4-F1
#
_entry.id   AF-A0AAY4ARR4-F1
#
_cell.length_a   1.000
_cell.length_b   1.000
_cell.length_c   1.000
_cell.angle_alpha   90.00
_cell.angle_beta   90.00
_cell.angle_gamma   90.00
#
_symmetry.space_group_name_H-M   'P 1'
#
loop_
_entity.id
_entity.type
_entity.pdbx_description
1 polymer ?
#
loop_
_entity_poly.entity_id
_entity_poly.type
_entity_poly.pdbx_seq_one_letter_code
_entity_poly.pdbx_strand_id
1 'polypeptide(L)'
;MTKYGEIVREAARLLDAFRPAQQSVESFLETAAVRLQEKCNALHRKFVLDVVSGCAEHQKLLDVVVDAFYDHDDRCLLKADRSQFSVICYIAVFLLDDIGMERFSNIVRSLDVAKMHKFLSFFFNVTNLSTWILGSWSNIYDAAYVEANWIIPLLRWCPKIKALLDQLASGASNVGAAKKLPGKCTRPQEFTLTKPKPRPLPLPEPIPLQQKHHPVNPRIYKPPKEKQTLEEMKRKNRLKAQDDLYKANAQGFRCANPQPSERTKNVIAEITQARDSQLKFNAVFTSGMPATQRVNSLPIRLNTTAILKQGALYHRQMEEEISRIERLAEGAYEPSSFLQWQREMKEKDLQEELAKLERLRLEGKISHKEAMLAQARMAERNRQRAVFKKEETAELMREYAEKRLQEEKELRNLVQQVAGGHRNAKAARAQLQELKQRIVREVSQQNRQLLAKALEEAQAELSRKFELILQIRAIESVSPIRHKFVDVTETAGHRLLDEMSLAELWERLARLQEAQQQEQQGKRERILEERQRREELLLEHLDNITLHKEAVRQATARRQEEEAARPAGQQLVLKDERVAALQRRLEEKEQEIQRRKQKERDRDTRRLHSAKTDLPNSSLRKQTSEEQEWQEMERSVARLVQLRETKTNTRH
;
A
#
# COMPACT_ATOMS: atom_id res chain seq x y z
N MET A 1 2.88 31.21 -16.10
CA MET A 1 2.20 31.69 -14.89
C MET A 1 2.38 30.72 -13.70
N THR A 2 3.54 30.06 -13.53
CA THR A 2 3.69 28.94 -12.57
C THR A 2 4.25 29.31 -11.19
N LYS A 3 4.98 30.44 -11.10
CA LYS A 3 5.80 30.81 -9.93
C LYS A 3 5.05 30.84 -8.60
N TYR A 4 3.81 31.34 -8.55
CA TYR A 4 3.03 31.43 -7.30
C TYR A 4 2.67 30.04 -6.73
N GLY A 5 2.34 29.09 -7.60
CA GLY A 5 2.02 27.73 -7.18
C GLY A 5 3.25 26.95 -6.74
N GLU A 6 4.44 27.31 -7.25
CA GLU A 6 5.73 26.79 -6.78
C GLU A 6 6.07 27.33 -5.39
N ILE A 7 5.89 28.65 -5.16
CA ILE A 7 6.07 29.31 -3.86
C ILE A 7 5.22 28.66 -2.76
N VAL A 8 3.90 28.47 -2.98
CA VAL A 8 3.02 27.83 -1.99
C VAL A 8 3.37 26.36 -1.76
N ARG A 9 3.81 25.62 -2.79
CA ARG A 9 4.25 24.23 -2.62
C ARG A 9 5.55 24.12 -1.82
N GLU A 10 6.50 25.04 -1.97
CA GLU A 10 7.74 25.02 -1.17
C GLU A 10 7.48 25.49 0.27
N ALA A 11 6.53 26.42 0.51
CA ALA A 11 6.05 26.75 1.86
C ALA A 11 5.36 25.56 2.55
N ALA A 12 4.44 24.87 1.86
CA ALA A 12 3.77 23.68 2.40
C ALA A 12 4.77 22.55 2.73
N ARG A 13 5.78 22.32 1.87
CA ARG A 13 6.87 21.36 2.10
C ARG A 13 7.74 21.70 3.32
N LEU A 14 7.94 23.00 3.61
CA LEU A 14 8.65 23.42 4.81
C LEU A 14 7.78 23.23 6.05
N LEU A 15 6.48 23.49 5.98
CA LEU A 15 5.55 23.22 7.07
C LEU A 15 5.43 21.71 7.37
N ASP A 16 5.39 20.85 6.34
CA ASP A 16 5.45 19.37 6.47
C ASP A 16 6.77 18.87 7.09
N ALA A 17 7.86 19.62 6.91
CA ALA A 17 9.19 19.28 7.43
C ALA A 17 9.44 19.85 8.83
N PHE A 18 8.67 20.85 9.27
CA PHE A 18 8.78 21.45 10.59
C PHE A 18 8.29 20.47 11.67
N ARG A 19 8.96 20.48 12.82
CA ARG A 19 8.64 19.62 13.96
C ARG A 19 8.74 20.40 15.26
N PRO A 20 7.63 20.93 15.80
CA PRO A 20 7.66 21.81 16.97
C PRO A 20 8.18 21.14 18.25
N ALA A 21 8.18 19.80 18.30
CA ALA A 21 8.76 19.03 19.41
C ALA A 21 10.28 18.75 19.25
N GLN A 22 10.95 19.28 18.22
CA GLN A 22 12.36 18.99 17.93
C GLN A 22 13.23 20.22 17.63
N GLN A 23 12.66 21.31 17.12
CA GLN A 23 13.38 22.55 16.76
C GLN A 23 12.49 23.78 17.02
N SER A 24 13.09 24.92 17.36
CA SER A 24 12.35 26.20 17.42
C SER A 24 12.01 26.70 16.01
N VAL A 25 10.97 27.52 15.90
CA VAL A 25 10.55 28.12 14.60
C VAL A 25 11.70 28.89 13.98
N GLU A 26 12.37 29.75 14.75
CA GLU A 26 13.51 30.56 14.32
C GLU A 26 14.68 29.70 13.77
N SER A 27 15.18 28.74 14.55
CA SER A 27 16.29 27.87 14.13
C SER A 27 15.94 27.01 12.90
N PHE A 28 14.68 26.59 12.78
CA PHE A 28 14.20 25.91 11.58
C PHE A 28 14.20 26.85 10.36
N LEU A 29 13.67 28.08 10.51
CA LEU A 29 13.62 29.09 9.45
C LEU A 29 15.02 29.53 8.98
N GLU A 30 16.02 29.61 9.87
CA GLU A 30 17.41 29.86 9.47
C GLU A 30 17.94 28.76 8.54
N THR A 31 17.77 27.48 8.93
CA THR A 31 18.21 26.36 8.06
C THR A 31 17.40 26.27 6.76
N ALA A 32 16.13 26.68 6.78
CA ALA A 32 15.30 26.81 5.58
C ALA A 32 15.76 27.97 4.67
N ALA A 33 16.15 29.11 5.24
CA ALA A 33 16.61 30.29 4.52
C ALA A 33 17.88 30.02 3.72
N VAL A 34 18.79 29.21 4.25
CA VAL A 34 19.98 28.71 3.52
C VAL A 34 19.54 27.79 2.37
N ARG A 35 18.70 26.79 2.63
CA ARG A 35 18.20 25.84 1.60
C ARG A 35 17.38 26.49 0.48
N LEU A 36 16.73 27.63 0.74
CA LEU A 36 16.00 28.41 -0.25
C LEU A 36 16.92 29.36 -1.05
N GLN A 37 18.10 29.71 -0.54
CA GLN A 37 19.02 30.65 -1.20
C GLN A 37 19.54 30.12 -2.55
N GLU A 38 19.65 28.80 -2.69
CA GLU A 38 20.07 28.12 -3.93
C GLU A 38 18.94 28.06 -4.99
N LYS A 39 17.68 28.31 -4.60
CA LYS A 39 16.49 27.96 -5.39
C LYS A 39 15.57 29.13 -5.76
N CYS A 40 15.59 30.23 -5.01
CA CYS A 40 14.55 31.24 -5.07
C CYS A 40 15.07 32.68 -4.93
N ASN A 41 14.49 33.60 -5.70
CA ASN A 41 14.73 35.03 -5.60
C ASN A 41 14.52 35.53 -4.16
N ALA A 42 15.35 36.47 -3.68
CA ALA A 42 15.34 36.94 -2.29
C ALA A 42 13.95 37.37 -1.77
N LEU A 43 13.15 38.06 -2.59
CA LEU A 43 11.78 38.47 -2.25
C LEU A 43 10.82 37.28 -2.08
N HIS A 44 10.93 36.25 -2.93
CA HIS A 44 10.14 35.02 -2.80
C HIS A 44 10.59 34.23 -1.58
N ARG A 45 11.91 34.16 -1.32
CA ARG A 45 12.45 33.51 -0.12
C ARG A 45 11.90 34.16 1.15
N LYS A 46 11.93 35.50 1.25
CA LYS A 46 11.37 36.20 2.41
C LYS A 46 9.89 35.85 2.57
N PHE A 47 9.09 36.01 1.50
CA PHE A 47 7.66 35.67 1.52
C PHE A 47 7.36 34.22 1.98
N VAL A 48 8.15 33.24 1.54
CA VAL A 48 7.99 31.84 1.99
C VAL A 48 8.30 31.70 3.48
N LEU A 49 9.36 32.33 4.00
CA LEU A 49 9.74 32.26 5.41
C LEU A 49 8.72 32.98 6.30
N ASP A 50 8.30 34.19 5.93
CA ASP A 50 7.28 34.97 6.62
C ASP A 50 5.95 34.19 6.73
N VAL A 51 5.54 33.52 5.64
CA VAL A 51 4.35 32.66 5.59
C VAL A 51 4.50 31.41 6.45
N VAL A 52 5.66 30.74 6.43
CA VAL A 52 5.89 29.53 7.24
C VAL A 52 5.96 29.85 8.73
N SER A 53 6.53 31.00 9.11
CA SER A 53 6.55 31.48 10.50
C SER A 53 5.13 31.66 11.04
N GLY A 54 4.31 32.48 10.37
CA GLY A 54 2.93 32.72 10.79
C GLY A 54 2.04 31.47 10.74
N CYS A 55 2.30 30.52 9.83
CA CYS A 55 1.64 29.21 9.84
C CYS A 55 2.00 28.35 11.07
N ALA A 56 3.23 28.44 11.57
CA ALA A 56 3.67 27.73 12.77
C ALA A 56 3.19 28.43 14.06
N GLU A 57 3.20 29.77 14.09
CA GLU A 57 2.74 30.59 15.21
C GLU A 57 1.22 30.45 15.43
N HIS A 58 0.42 30.58 14.36
CA HIS A 58 -1.04 30.47 14.41
C HIS A 58 -1.57 29.05 14.13
N GLN A 59 -0.71 28.01 14.23
CA GLN A 59 -1.07 26.64 13.83
C GLN A 59 -2.41 26.16 14.40
N LYS A 60 -2.66 26.40 15.70
CA LYS A 60 -3.91 26.01 16.40
C LYS A 60 -5.18 26.63 15.78
N LEU A 61 -5.08 27.87 15.30
CA LEU A 61 -6.19 28.62 14.68
C LEU A 61 -6.48 28.11 13.26
N LEU A 62 -5.42 27.71 12.54
CA LEU A 62 -5.50 27.14 11.20
C LEU A 62 -6.02 25.69 11.23
N ASP A 63 -5.55 24.88 12.18
CA ASP A 63 -6.00 23.50 12.38
C ASP A 63 -7.51 23.44 12.65
N VAL A 64 -8.09 24.36 13.44
CA VAL A 64 -9.56 24.47 13.64
C VAL A 64 -10.34 24.54 12.32
N VAL A 65 -9.86 25.27 11.32
CA VAL A 65 -10.52 25.38 10.01
C VAL A 65 -10.22 24.18 9.13
N VAL A 66 -8.98 23.68 9.17
CA VAL A 66 -8.53 22.62 8.28
C VAL A 66 -9.05 21.24 8.73
N ASP A 67 -9.05 20.91 10.01
CA ASP A 67 -9.66 19.66 10.51
C ASP A 67 -11.15 19.59 10.19
N ALA A 68 -11.91 20.64 10.50
CA ALA A 68 -13.33 20.72 10.17
C ALA A 68 -13.62 20.61 8.66
N PHE A 69 -12.70 21.04 7.79
CA PHE A 69 -12.79 20.82 6.35
C PHE A 69 -12.56 19.35 5.96
N TYR A 70 -11.56 18.68 6.55
CA TYR A 70 -11.32 17.26 6.31
C TYR A 70 -12.43 16.36 6.86
N ASP A 71 -13.06 16.73 7.99
CA ASP A 71 -14.20 16.02 8.56
C ASP A 71 -15.50 16.22 7.74
N HIS A 72 -15.63 17.36 7.06
CA HIS A 72 -16.81 17.68 6.24
C HIS A 72 -16.72 17.10 4.81
N ASP A 73 -15.54 17.11 4.20
CA ASP A 73 -15.33 16.77 2.80
C ASP A 73 -14.57 15.43 2.63
N ASP A 74 -15.14 14.40 3.27
CA ASP A 74 -14.69 13.00 3.48
C ASP A 74 -14.36 12.19 2.19
N ARG A 75 -14.22 12.85 1.02
CA ARG A 75 -13.94 12.23 -0.27
C ARG A 75 -12.89 13.00 -1.08
N CYS A 76 -11.75 12.32 -1.28
CA CYS A 76 -10.69 12.61 -2.25
C CYS A 76 -9.71 13.75 -1.92
N LEU A 77 -9.57 14.15 -0.65
CA LEU A 77 -8.46 14.99 -0.17
C LEU A 77 -7.29 14.14 0.30
N LEU A 78 -6.04 14.47 -0.07
CA LEU A 78 -4.86 13.77 0.43
C LEU A 78 -4.37 14.42 1.73
N LYS A 79 -3.80 13.65 2.66
CA LYS A 79 -3.16 14.22 3.86
C LYS A 79 -1.98 15.14 3.53
N ALA A 80 -1.31 14.91 2.39
CA ALA A 80 -0.27 15.78 1.85
C ALA A 80 -0.79 17.14 1.30
N ASP A 81 -2.10 17.30 1.12
CA ASP A 81 -2.68 18.61 0.80
C ASP A 81 -2.89 19.48 2.05
N ARG A 82 -2.82 18.91 3.28
CA ARG A 82 -3.20 19.61 4.53
C ARG A 82 -2.41 20.89 4.72
N SER A 83 -1.07 20.82 4.65
CA SER A 83 -0.19 21.97 4.79
C SER A 83 -0.38 23.02 3.68
N GLN A 84 -0.85 22.61 2.49
CA GLN A 84 -1.23 23.54 1.44
C GLN A 84 -2.54 24.29 1.79
N PHE A 85 -3.52 23.61 2.40
CA PHE A 85 -4.72 24.25 2.92
C PHE A 85 -4.42 25.16 4.12
N SER A 86 -3.54 24.77 5.06
CA SER A 86 -3.10 25.61 6.17
C SER A 86 -2.41 26.89 5.68
N VAL A 87 -1.50 26.80 4.70
CA VAL A 87 -0.85 27.96 4.07
C VAL A 87 -1.86 28.88 3.36
N ILE A 88 -2.82 28.32 2.62
CA ILE A 88 -3.86 29.12 1.96
C ILE A 88 -4.84 29.75 2.97
N CYS A 89 -5.14 29.06 4.08
CA CYS A 89 -5.91 29.61 5.20
C CYS A 89 -5.18 30.78 5.85
N TYR A 90 -3.88 30.64 6.15
CA TYR A 90 -3.07 31.71 6.72
C TYR A 90 -3.02 32.94 5.79
N ILE A 91 -2.75 32.73 4.49
CA ILE A 91 -2.77 33.79 3.49
C ILE A 91 -4.16 34.47 3.40
N ALA A 92 -5.25 33.70 3.53
CA ALA A 92 -6.61 34.20 3.46
C ALA A 92 -7.06 34.99 4.72
N VAL A 93 -6.53 34.66 5.90
CA VAL A 93 -6.86 35.34 7.18
C VAL A 93 -5.96 36.55 7.42
N PHE A 94 -4.65 36.38 7.31
CA PHE A 94 -3.67 37.36 7.80
C PHE A 94 -3.08 38.24 6.69
N LEU A 95 -3.03 37.77 5.44
CA LEU A 95 -2.33 38.46 4.35
C LEU A 95 -3.23 38.90 3.19
N LEU A 96 -4.54 38.64 3.25
CA LEU A 96 -5.46 38.93 2.15
C LEU A 96 -5.67 40.43 1.92
N ASP A 97 -5.63 41.22 2.99
CA ASP A 97 -5.66 42.69 2.95
C ASP A 97 -4.38 43.26 2.32
N ASP A 98 -3.21 42.82 2.78
CA ASP A 98 -1.89 43.31 2.31
C ASP A 98 -1.54 42.89 0.88
N ILE A 99 -1.83 41.64 0.52
CA ILE A 99 -1.53 41.06 -0.79
C ILE A 99 -2.59 41.47 -1.82
N GLY A 100 -3.84 41.64 -1.37
CA GLY A 100 -4.97 42.00 -2.21
C GLY A 100 -5.51 40.86 -3.09
N MET A 101 -6.80 40.98 -3.41
CA MET A 101 -7.59 39.95 -4.09
C MET A 101 -7.04 39.49 -5.45
N GLU A 102 -6.38 40.35 -6.23
CA GLU A 102 -5.83 39.97 -7.54
C GLU A 102 -4.66 38.99 -7.39
N ARG A 103 -3.71 39.29 -6.50
CA ARG A 103 -2.57 38.40 -6.21
C ARG A 103 -3.04 37.12 -5.53
N PHE A 104 -3.98 37.20 -4.59
CA PHE A 104 -4.63 36.03 -4.01
C PHE A 104 -5.30 35.15 -5.09
N SER A 105 -6.03 35.76 -6.03
CA SER A 105 -6.64 35.05 -7.16
C SER A 105 -5.61 34.36 -8.05
N ASN A 106 -4.47 35.02 -8.32
CA ASN A 106 -3.37 34.45 -9.10
C ASN A 106 -2.63 33.32 -8.36
N ILE A 107 -2.53 33.37 -7.03
CA ILE A 107 -2.07 32.25 -6.19
C ILE A 107 -3.04 31.07 -6.31
N VAL A 108 -4.33 31.30 -6.03
CA VAL A 108 -5.37 30.26 -6.04
C VAL A 108 -5.49 29.57 -7.42
N ARG A 109 -5.48 30.33 -8.52
CA ARG A 109 -5.49 29.80 -9.90
C ARG A 109 -4.22 29.03 -10.30
N SER A 110 -3.13 29.17 -9.54
CA SER A 110 -1.86 28.45 -9.80
C SER A 110 -1.73 27.12 -9.04
N LEU A 111 -2.78 26.75 -8.30
CA LEU A 111 -2.91 25.50 -7.55
C LEU A 111 -4.04 24.64 -8.17
N ASP A 112 -4.36 23.51 -7.54
CA ASP A 112 -5.46 22.64 -7.98
C ASP A 112 -6.82 23.36 -7.84
N VAL A 113 -7.37 23.78 -8.98
CA VAL A 113 -8.63 24.55 -9.07
C VAL A 113 -9.80 23.82 -8.39
N ALA A 114 -9.89 22.50 -8.46
CA ALA A 114 -10.99 21.75 -7.87
C ALA A 114 -10.87 21.67 -6.34
N LYS A 115 -9.65 21.44 -5.83
CA LYS A 115 -9.38 21.46 -4.38
C LYS A 115 -9.55 22.85 -3.78
N MET A 116 -9.04 23.89 -4.44
CA MET A 116 -9.16 25.27 -3.97
C MET A 116 -10.62 25.76 -4.01
N HIS A 117 -11.40 25.39 -5.04
CA HIS A 117 -12.83 25.70 -5.07
C HIS A 117 -13.57 25.08 -3.88
N LYS A 118 -13.35 23.79 -3.59
CA LYS A 118 -13.93 23.12 -2.41
C LYS A 118 -13.58 23.84 -1.11
N PHE A 119 -12.28 24.04 -0.85
CA PHE A 119 -11.79 24.63 0.39
C PHE A 119 -12.29 26.07 0.60
N LEU A 120 -12.20 26.93 -0.41
CA LEU A 120 -12.64 28.32 -0.30
C LEU A 120 -14.16 28.43 -0.23
N SER A 121 -14.92 27.53 -0.85
CA SER A 121 -16.38 27.45 -0.70
C SER A 121 -16.81 27.02 0.71
N PHE A 122 -16.04 26.13 1.36
CA PHE A 122 -16.25 25.75 2.76
C PHE A 122 -15.87 26.89 3.73
N PHE A 123 -14.68 27.47 3.56
CA PHE A 123 -14.13 28.46 4.50
C PHE A 123 -14.82 29.82 4.40
N PHE A 124 -15.08 30.34 3.19
CA PHE A 124 -15.79 31.62 2.99
C PHE A 124 -17.31 31.48 2.97
N ASN A 125 -17.85 30.38 3.50
CA ASN A 125 -19.27 30.28 3.80
C ASN A 125 -19.59 31.18 5.02
N VAL A 126 -20.45 32.18 4.79
CA VAL A 126 -20.87 33.17 5.81
C VAL A 126 -21.41 32.48 7.07
N THR A 127 -22.19 31.39 6.93
CA THR A 127 -22.73 30.69 8.11
C THR A 127 -21.64 30.04 8.94
N ASN A 128 -20.58 29.49 8.30
CA ASN A 128 -19.45 28.89 9.01
C ASN A 128 -18.65 29.96 9.77
N LEU A 129 -18.31 31.06 9.08
CA LEU A 129 -17.56 32.19 9.65
C LEU A 129 -18.28 32.78 10.88
N SER A 130 -19.57 33.09 10.76
CA SER A 130 -20.35 33.76 11.82
C SER A 130 -20.83 32.87 12.97
N THR A 131 -20.58 31.54 12.92
CA THR A 131 -21.03 30.62 13.98
C THR A 131 -19.85 29.86 14.60
N TRP A 132 -19.51 28.69 14.06
CA TRP A 132 -18.54 27.80 14.68
C TRP A 132 -17.10 28.24 14.50
N ILE A 133 -16.73 28.97 13.43
CA ILE A 133 -15.36 29.49 13.27
C ILE A 133 -15.14 30.60 14.28
N LEU A 134 -16.01 31.61 14.33
CA LEU A 134 -16.01 32.66 15.35
C LEU A 134 -15.96 32.06 16.78
N GLY A 135 -16.84 31.12 17.10
CA GLY A 135 -16.87 30.46 18.42
C GLY A 135 -15.58 29.68 18.74
N SER A 136 -15.08 28.88 17.81
CA SER A 136 -13.86 28.07 18.03
C SER A 136 -12.59 28.92 18.10
N TRP A 137 -12.50 30.02 17.35
CA TRP A 137 -11.40 30.97 17.47
C TRP A 137 -11.49 31.82 18.75
N SER A 138 -12.70 32.14 19.22
CA SER A 138 -12.95 32.82 20.50
C SER A 138 -12.61 31.96 21.73
N ASN A 139 -12.38 30.65 21.55
CA ASN A 139 -11.83 29.78 22.58
C ASN A 139 -10.28 29.80 22.65
N ILE A 140 -9.62 30.47 21.69
CA ILE A 140 -8.14 30.55 21.57
C ILE A 140 -7.65 31.99 21.78
N TYR A 141 -8.42 32.98 21.32
CA TYR A 141 -8.15 34.41 21.42
C TYR A 141 -9.42 35.14 21.91
N ASP A 142 -9.28 36.39 22.38
CA ASP A 142 -10.42 37.19 22.81
C ASP A 142 -11.48 37.37 21.70
N ALA A 143 -12.75 37.21 22.05
CA ALA A 143 -13.86 37.20 21.10
C ALA A 143 -14.00 38.54 20.34
N ALA A 144 -13.84 39.67 21.03
CA ALA A 144 -13.91 40.99 20.39
C ALA A 144 -12.73 41.21 19.43
N TYR A 145 -11.54 40.73 19.79
CA TYR A 145 -10.38 40.72 18.89
C TYR A 145 -10.59 39.83 17.65
N VAL A 146 -11.12 38.62 17.83
CA VAL A 146 -11.43 37.65 16.75
C VAL A 146 -12.45 38.22 15.76
N GLU A 147 -13.53 38.79 16.28
CA GLU A 147 -14.61 39.36 15.46
C GLU A 147 -14.11 40.57 14.65
N ALA A 148 -13.46 41.53 15.32
CA ALA A 148 -12.98 42.75 14.71
C ALA A 148 -11.85 42.55 13.68
N ASN A 149 -10.84 41.74 14.00
CA ASN A 149 -9.61 41.66 13.22
C ASN A 149 -9.59 40.52 12.19
N TRP A 150 -10.40 39.48 12.35
CA TRP A 150 -10.41 38.33 11.44
C TRP A 150 -11.77 38.10 10.77
N ILE A 151 -12.85 37.97 11.53
CA ILE A 151 -14.17 37.61 10.96
C ILE A 151 -14.74 38.74 10.10
N ILE A 152 -14.72 40.00 10.57
CA ILE A 152 -15.23 41.14 9.79
C ILE A 152 -14.44 41.36 8.47
N PRO A 153 -13.09 41.33 8.45
CA PRO A 153 -12.32 41.36 7.19
C PRO A 153 -12.61 40.17 6.25
N LEU A 154 -12.74 38.93 6.75
CA LEU A 154 -13.09 37.77 5.92
C LEU A 154 -14.48 37.94 5.27
N LEU A 155 -15.49 38.39 6.04
CA LEU A 155 -16.83 38.67 5.55
C LEU A 155 -16.85 39.81 4.50
N ARG A 156 -15.98 40.82 4.64
CA ARG A 156 -15.78 41.89 3.66
C ARG A 156 -15.26 41.36 2.30
N TRP A 157 -14.48 40.28 2.29
CA TRP A 157 -13.99 39.65 1.05
C TRP A 157 -14.91 38.57 0.47
N CYS A 158 -15.83 37.99 1.24
CA CYS A 158 -16.79 36.98 0.78
C CYS A 158 -17.44 37.28 -0.60
N PRO A 159 -17.92 38.50 -0.93
CA PRO A 159 -18.51 38.77 -2.25
C PRO A 159 -17.53 38.63 -3.41
N LYS A 160 -16.29 39.10 -3.22
CA LYS A 160 -15.21 39.01 -4.24
C LYS A 160 -14.69 37.58 -4.38
N ILE A 161 -14.69 36.82 -3.29
CA ILE A 161 -14.29 35.40 -3.29
C ILE A 161 -15.38 34.50 -3.91
N LYS A 162 -16.66 34.80 -3.72
CA LYS A 162 -17.76 34.15 -4.46
C LYS A 162 -17.61 34.36 -5.97
N ALA A 163 -17.40 35.60 -6.42
CA ALA A 163 -17.14 35.88 -7.84
C ALA A 163 -15.87 35.17 -8.39
N LEU A 164 -14.88 34.88 -7.53
CA LEU A 164 -13.75 34.03 -7.89
C LEU A 164 -14.14 32.55 -7.99
N LEU A 165 -14.93 32.02 -7.06
CA LEU A 165 -15.43 30.64 -7.09
C LEU A 165 -16.25 30.38 -8.36
N ASP A 166 -17.13 31.29 -8.75
CA ASP A 166 -17.92 31.21 -9.99
C ASP A 166 -17.02 31.14 -11.26
N GLN A 167 -15.92 31.89 -11.26
CA GLN A 167 -14.89 31.84 -12.31
C GLN A 167 -14.10 30.52 -12.30
N LEU A 168 -13.83 29.93 -11.13
CA LEU A 168 -13.17 28.62 -11.02
C LEU A 168 -14.10 27.48 -11.47
N ALA A 169 -15.40 27.54 -11.11
CA ALA A 169 -16.41 26.56 -11.51
C ALA A 169 -16.67 26.56 -13.02
N SER A 170 -16.79 27.74 -13.63
CA SER A 170 -16.90 27.90 -15.08
C SER A 170 -15.60 27.56 -15.82
N GLY A 171 -14.43 27.72 -15.18
CA GLY A 171 -13.17 27.19 -15.70
C GLY A 171 -13.13 25.66 -15.72
N ALA A 172 -13.47 25.01 -14.61
CA ALA A 172 -13.41 23.55 -14.45
C ALA A 172 -14.28 22.79 -15.46
N SER A 173 -15.48 23.29 -15.75
CA SER A 173 -16.38 22.69 -16.75
C SER A 173 -15.90 22.87 -18.20
N ASN A 174 -15.10 23.89 -18.49
CA ASN A 174 -14.51 24.10 -19.82
C ASN A 174 -13.22 23.30 -20.08
N VAL A 175 -12.49 22.85 -19.04
CA VAL A 175 -11.26 22.04 -19.21
C VAL A 175 -11.56 20.67 -19.82
N GLY A 176 -12.71 20.06 -19.50
CA GLY A 176 -13.20 18.85 -20.17
C GLY A 176 -13.68 19.09 -21.61
N ALA A 177 -13.92 20.35 -21.98
CA ALA A 177 -14.44 20.79 -23.27
C ALA A 177 -13.42 21.60 -24.07
N ALA A 178 -12.13 21.25 -23.94
CA ALA A 178 -11.10 21.66 -24.89
C ALA A 178 -11.46 21.13 -26.29
N LYS A 179 -12.26 21.92 -27.04
CA LYS A 179 -12.73 21.60 -28.37
C LYS A 179 -11.52 21.26 -29.23
N LYS A 180 -11.38 19.98 -29.59
CA LYS A 180 -10.59 19.59 -30.76
C LYS A 180 -11.11 20.45 -31.90
N LEU A 181 -10.27 21.33 -32.45
CA LEU A 181 -10.56 22.02 -33.70
C LEU A 181 -11.04 20.94 -34.68
N PRO A 182 -12.20 21.09 -35.32
CA PRO A 182 -12.70 20.07 -36.23
C PRO A 182 -11.71 19.97 -37.39
N GLY A 183 -10.83 18.98 -37.32
CA GLY A 183 -9.83 18.70 -38.35
C GLY A 183 -10.56 18.59 -39.68
N LYS A 184 -10.24 19.50 -40.60
CA LYS A 184 -11.09 19.87 -41.74
C LYS A 184 -11.74 18.64 -42.37
N CYS A 185 -13.02 18.42 -42.08
CA CYS A 185 -13.74 17.29 -42.63
C CYS A 185 -13.76 17.46 -44.15
N THR A 186 -13.14 16.54 -44.87
CA THR A 186 -13.04 16.57 -46.32
C THR A 186 -14.45 16.44 -46.89
N ARG A 187 -15.09 17.56 -47.20
CA ARG A 187 -16.32 17.58 -48.00
C ARG A 187 -15.99 16.91 -49.34
N PRO A 188 -16.74 15.88 -49.77
CA PRO A 188 -16.58 15.34 -51.10
C PRO A 188 -16.84 16.46 -52.11
N GLN A 189 -15.80 16.84 -52.86
CA GLN A 189 -15.97 17.72 -54.01
C GLN A 189 -16.50 16.85 -55.15
N GLU A 190 -17.65 17.20 -55.69
CA GLU A 190 -18.28 16.43 -56.77
C GLU A 190 -17.36 16.40 -57.99
N PHE A 191 -17.10 15.19 -58.50
CA PHE A 191 -16.20 14.99 -59.63
C PHE A 191 -16.92 15.34 -60.95
N THR A 192 -16.30 16.18 -61.76
CA THR A 192 -16.84 16.54 -63.08
C THR A 192 -16.86 15.31 -63.98
N LEU A 193 -18.05 14.86 -64.38
CA LEU A 193 -18.27 13.63 -65.16
C LEU A 193 -17.72 13.69 -66.59
N THR A 194 -16.42 13.49 -66.75
CA THR A 194 -15.79 13.21 -68.04
C THR A 194 -16.13 11.80 -68.53
N LYS A 195 -16.70 11.70 -69.73
CA LYS A 195 -17.08 10.41 -70.33
C LYS A 195 -15.83 9.67 -70.84
N PRO A 196 -15.61 8.40 -70.51
CA PRO A 196 -14.47 7.65 -71.02
C PRO A 196 -14.60 7.39 -72.54
N LYS A 197 -13.47 7.45 -73.26
CA LYS A 197 -13.37 6.92 -74.63
C LYS A 197 -13.38 5.37 -74.60
N PRO A 198 -13.92 4.69 -75.62
CA PRO A 198 -13.91 3.23 -75.68
C PRO A 198 -12.50 2.69 -75.86
N ARG A 199 -12.21 1.53 -75.24
CA ARG A 199 -10.99 0.74 -75.50
C ARG A 199 -11.22 -0.22 -76.67
N PRO A 200 -10.24 -0.44 -77.57
CA PRO A 200 -10.24 -1.60 -78.45
C PRO A 200 -10.01 -2.89 -77.65
N LEU A 201 -10.34 -4.04 -78.26
CA LEU A 201 -10.11 -5.35 -77.66
C LEU A 201 -8.63 -5.76 -77.76
N PRO A 202 -8.06 -6.45 -76.75
CA PRO A 202 -6.72 -7.03 -76.85
C PRO A 202 -6.72 -8.29 -77.73
N LEU A 203 -5.57 -8.61 -78.33
CA LEU A 203 -5.34 -9.91 -78.96
C LEU A 203 -5.15 -11.01 -77.91
N PRO A 204 -5.38 -12.30 -78.25
CA PRO A 204 -5.14 -13.41 -77.32
C PRO A 204 -3.65 -13.64 -77.10
N GLU A 205 -3.22 -13.70 -75.83
CA GLU A 205 -1.87 -14.11 -75.47
C GLU A 205 -1.73 -15.66 -75.58
N PRO A 206 -0.63 -16.18 -76.15
CA PRO A 206 -0.39 -17.62 -76.18
C PRO A 206 -0.06 -18.16 -74.79
N ILE A 207 -0.58 -19.35 -74.46
CA ILE A 207 -0.40 -19.98 -73.14
C ILE A 207 1.08 -20.29 -72.90
N PRO A 208 1.72 -19.75 -71.84
CA PRO A 208 3.12 -20.04 -71.54
C PRO A 208 3.32 -21.51 -71.13
N LEU A 209 4.29 -22.18 -71.78
CA LEU A 209 4.78 -23.48 -71.33
C LEU A 209 5.41 -23.35 -69.93
N GLN A 210 4.94 -24.16 -68.99
CA GLN A 210 5.42 -24.13 -67.61
C GLN A 210 6.90 -24.55 -67.54
N GLN A 211 7.77 -23.65 -67.11
CA GLN A 211 9.16 -23.97 -66.80
C GLN A 211 9.23 -24.90 -65.59
N LYS A 212 10.19 -25.85 -65.60
CA LYS A 212 10.40 -26.77 -64.48
C LYS A 212 10.78 -25.97 -63.23
N HIS A 213 10.07 -26.24 -62.14
CA HIS A 213 10.18 -25.52 -60.87
C HIS A 213 11.61 -25.61 -60.29
N HIS A 214 12.17 -24.46 -59.92
CA HIS A 214 13.45 -24.40 -59.20
C HIS A 214 13.34 -25.04 -57.81
N PRO A 215 14.43 -25.66 -57.29
CA PRO A 215 14.43 -26.25 -55.96
C PRO A 215 14.16 -25.20 -54.88
N VAL A 216 13.35 -25.58 -53.88
CA VAL A 216 12.86 -24.67 -52.83
C VAL A 216 14.02 -24.07 -52.04
N ASN A 217 14.07 -22.73 -52.00
CA ASN A 217 15.19 -21.99 -51.41
C ASN A 217 15.36 -22.34 -49.91
N PRO A 218 16.54 -22.78 -49.44
CA PRO A 218 16.75 -23.21 -48.05
C PRO A 218 16.60 -22.09 -47.01
N ARG A 219 16.43 -20.83 -47.43
CA ARG A 219 16.02 -19.73 -46.54
C ARG A 219 14.60 -19.90 -45.98
N ILE A 220 13.72 -20.66 -46.62
CA ILE A 220 12.32 -20.88 -46.17
C ILE A 220 12.27 -21.66 -44.85
N TYR A 221 13.25 -22.53 -44.59
CA TYR A 221 13.38 -23.26 -43.33
C TYR A 221 14.15 -22.50 -42.23
N LYS A 222 14.68 -21.30 -42.53
CA LYS A 222 15.32 -20.45 -41.51
C LYS A 222 14.27 -19.53 -40.87
N PRO A 223 14.26 -19.37 -39.53
CA PRO A 223 13.30 -18.49 -38.88
C PRO A 223 13.43 -17.05 -39.41
N PRO A 224 12.30 -16.35 -39.66
CA PRO A 224 12.33 -14.96 -40.15
C PRO A 224 13.17 -14.05 -39.25
N LYS A 225 13.80 -13.01 -39.81
CA LYS A 225 14.64 -12.06 -39.06
C LYS A 225 13.84 -11.37 -37.95
N GLU A 226 12.54 -11.20 -38.18
CA GLU A 226 11.52 -10.70 -37.28
C GLU A 226 11.42 -11.53 -35.99
N LYS A 227 11.67 -12.85 -36.04
CA LYS A 227 11.75 -13.70 -34.83
C LYS A 227 13.03 -13.42 -34.04
N GLN A 228 14.16 -13.27 -34.72
CA GLN A 228 15.45 -12.97 -34.09
C GLN A 228 15.42 -11.58 -33.42
N THR A 229 14.88 -10.56 -34.08
CA THR A 229 14.71 -9.23 -33.49
C THR A 229 13.66 -9.20 -32.37
N LEU A 230 12.59 -10.01 -32.45
CA LEU A 230 11.68 -10.22 -31.31
C LEU A 230 12.36 -10.90 -30.12
N GLU A 231 13.26 -11.85 -30.33
CA GLU A 231 14.03 -12.49 -29.26
C GLU A 231 15.06 -11.54 -28.66
N GLU A 232 15.74 -10.72 -29.46
CA GLU A 232 16.56 -9.62 -28.97
C GLU A 232 15.75 -8.61 -28.16
N MET A 233 14.57 -8.20 -28.62
CA MET A 233 13.70 -7.30 -27.87
C MET A 233 13.18 -7.94 -26.58
N LYS A 234 12.88 -9.24 -26.57
CA LYS A 234 12.55 -9.98 -25.33
C LYS A 234 13.73 -10.01 -24.36
N ARG A 235 14.97 -10.23 -24.83
CA ARG A 235 16.18 -10.19 -23.98
C ARG A 235 16.45 -8.78 -23.45
N LYS A 236 16.37 -7.75 -24.30
CA LYS A 236 16.55 -6.33 -23.93
C LYS A 236 15.45 -5.86 -22.96
N ASN A 237 14.20 -6.26 -23.14
CA ASN A 237 13.10 -5.96 -22.21
C ASN A 237 13.21 -6.75 -20.90
N ARG A 238 13.70 -7.99 -20.92
CA ARG A 238 14.00 -8.75 -19.69
C ARG A 238 15.11 -8.09 -18.88
N LEU A 239 16.18 -7.64 -19.53
CA LEU A 239 17.26 -6.89 -18.88
C LEU A 239 16.74 -5.58 -18.28
N LYS A 240 16.01 -4.77 -19.05
CA LYS A 240 15.34 -3.56 -18.53
C LYS A 240 14.43 -3.86 -17.34
N ALA A 241 13.58 -4.89 -17.41
CA ALA A 241 12.71 -5.27 -16.30
C ALA A 241 13.49 -5.73 -15.06
N GLN A 242 14.69 -6.32 -15.21
CA GLN A 242 15.58 -6.64 -14.10
C GLN A 242 16.27 -5.38 -13.54
N ASP A 243 16.73 -4.46 -14.40
CA ASP A 243 17.31 -3.17 -14.00
C ASP A 243 16.28 -2.29 -13.28
N ASP A 244 15.04 -2.25 -13.78
CA ASP A 244 13.96 -1.45 -13.23
C ASP A 244 13.39 -2.05 -11.94
N LEU A 245 13.38 -3.39 -11.80
CA LEU A 245 13.17 -4.08 -10.53
C LEU A 245 14.30 -3.78 -9.53
N TYR A 246 15.56 -3.77 -9.97
CA TYR A 246 16.69 -3.45 -9.12
C TYR A 246 16.65 -1.99 -8.64
N LYS A 247 16.35 -1.04 -9.55
CA LYS A 247 16.09 0.37 -9.21
C LYS A 247 14.92 0.51 -8.25
N ALA A 248 13.78 -0.16 -8.50
CA ALA A 248 12.62 -0.11 -7.62
C ALA A 248 12.90 -0.68 -6.22
N ASN A 249 13.73 -1.72 -6.11
CA ASN A 249 14.16 -2.27 -4.82
C ASN A 249 15.20 -1.37 -4.11
N ALA A 250 16.05 -0.66 -4.85
CA ALA A 250 17.07 0.24 -4.31
C ALA A 250 16.52 1.65 -3.94
N GLN A 251 15.51 2.12 -4.69
CA GLN A 251 14.82 3.40 -4.47
C GLN A 251 13.54 3.23 -3.62
N GLY A 252 13.09 1.99 -3.42
CA GLY A 252 11.94 1.68 -2.58
C GLY A 252 12.16 2.13 -1.14
N PHE A 253 11.18 2.85 -0.60
CA PHE A 253 11.18 3.28 0.80
C PHE A 253 11.38 2.06 1.73
N ARG A 254 12.04 2.25 2.88
CA ARG A 254 12.32 1.17 3.85
C ARG A 254 11.09 0.38 4.31
N CYS A 255 9.89 0.95 4.21
CA CYS A 255 8.61 0.29 4.51
C CYS A 255 8.09 -0.65 3.39
N ALA A 256 8.62 -0.55 2.17
CA ALA A 256 8.26 -1.42 1.04
C ALA A 256 9.18 -2.64 0.91
N ASN A 257 10.31 -2.66 1.62
CA ASN A 257 11.22 -3.80 1.64
C ASN A 257 10.74 -4.82 2.71
N PRO A 258 10.33 -6.05 2.33
CA PRO A 258 9.81 -7.03 3.29
C PRO A 258 10.89 -7.63 4.21
N GLN A 259 12.18 -7.36 3.95
CA GLN A 259 13.26 -7.73 4.84
C GLN A 259 13.48 -6.66 5.92
N PRO A 260 13.26 -6.95 7.22
CA PRO A 260 13.60 -6.01 8.28
C PRO A 260 15.08 -5.64 8.25
N SER A 261 15.40 -4.39 8.59
CA SER A 261 16.79 -3.91 8.66
C SER A 261 17.59 -4.71 9.69
N GLU A 262 18.92 -4.76 9.61
CA GLU A 262 19.75 -5.52 10.55
C GLU A 262 19.51 -5.09 12.01
N ARG A 263 19.44 -3.78 12.29
CA ARG A 263 19.03 -3.29 13.62
C ARG A 263 17.63 -3.75 14.02
N THR A 264 16.68 -3.83 13.08
CA THR A 264 15.34 -4.36 13.32
C THR A 264 15.35 -5.89 13.53
N LYS A 265 16.22 -6.63 12.84
CA LYS A 265 16.42 -8.08 13.02
C LYS A 265 17.03 -8.38 14.37
N ASN A 266 18.03 -7.61 14.80
CA ASN A 266 18.65 -7.73 16.11
C ASN A 266 17.65 -7.36 17.22
N VAL A 267 16.93 -6.24 17.10
CA VAL A 267 15.88 -5.88 18.07
C VAL A 267 14.73 -6.88 18.08
N ILE A 268 14.32 -7.46 16.93
CA ILE A 268 13.34 -8.57 16.91
C ILE A 268 13.93 -9.81 17.59
N ALA A 269 15.19 -10.16 17.33
CA ALA A 269 15.86 -11.30 17.94
C ALA A 269 15.96 -11.14 19.47
N GLU A 270 16.41 -9.96 19.94
CA GLU A 270 16.43 -9.55 21.35
C GLU A 270 15.03 -9.61 21.97
N ILE A 271 14.00 -9.07 21.32
CA ILE A 271 12.61 -9.14 21.79
C ILE A 271 12.10 -10.58 21.83
N THR A 272 12.40 -11.43 20.83
CA THR A 272 12.04 -12.85 20.89
C THR A 272 12.82 -13.58 21.97
N GLN A 273 14.11 -13.30 22.16
CA GLN A 273 14.94 -13.96 23.17
C GLN A 273 14.57 -13.53 24.60
N ALA A 274 14.16 -12.27 24.79
CA ALA A 274 13.59 -11.76 26.03
C ALA A 274 12.17 -12.27 26.28
N ARG A 275 11.36 -12.41 25.23
CA ARG A 275 10.02 -13.00 25.34
C ARG A 275 10.10 -14.50 25.62
N ASP A 276 11.04 -15.22 25.02
CA ASP A 276 11.29 -16.65 25.24
C ASP A 276 11.97 -16.90 26.59
N SER A 277 12.70 -15.92 27.15
CA SER A 277 13.18 -15.99 28.54
C SER A 277 12.08 -15.68 29.57
N GLN A 278 11.07 -14.87 29.21
CA GLN A 278 9.87 -14.64 30.01
C GLN A 278 8.85 -15.79 29.92
N LEU A 279 8.67 -16.38 28.73
CA LEU A 279 7.79 -17.53 28.47
C LEU A 279 8.35 -18.85 29.00
N LYS A 280 9.59 -18.84 29.50
CA LYS A 280 10.27 -19.94 30.17
C LYS A 280 9.76 -20.15 31.61
N PHE A 281 8.44 -20.22 31.78
CA PHE A 281 7.77 -20.43 33.07
C PHE A 281 8.25 -21.69 33.82
N ASN A 282 8.66 -22.73 33.08
CA ASN A 282 9.22 -23.97 33.62
C ASN A 282 10.75 -24.06 33.50
N ALA A 283 11.45 -22.99 33.09
CA ALA A 283 12.90 -22.94 33.28
C ALA A 283 13.15 -22.71 34.76
N VAL A 284 13.71 -23.71 35.44
CA VAL A 284 14.34 -23.49 36.73
C VAL A 284 15.37 -22.38 36.52
N PHE A 285 15.14 -21.22 37.14
CA PHE A 285 16.03 -20.07 37.03
C PHE A 285 17.26 -20.30 37.92
N THR A 286 18.02 -21.34 37.60
CA THR A 286 19.40 -21.45 38.04
C THR A 286 20.13 -20.26 37.44
N SER A 287 20.33 -19.22 38.26
CA SER A 287 21.42 -18.27 38.07
C SER A 287 22.67 -19.15 37.89
N GLY A 288 23.13 -19.28 36.64
CA GLY A 288 23.96 -20.40 36.21
C GLY A 288 25.10 -20.63 37.18
N MET A 289 25.04 -21.73 37.94
CA MET A 289 25.94 -21.93 39.08
C MET A 289 27.37 -21.76 38.57
N PRO A 290 28.18 -20.86 39.16
CA PRO A 290 29.55 -20.66 38.70
C PRO A 290 30.24 -22.01 38.71
N ALA A 291 30.94 -22.37 37.62
CA ALA A 291 31.32 -23.75 37.32
C ALA A 291 32.28 -24.42 38.35
N THR A 292 32.68 -23.67 39.38
CA THR A 292 33.34 -24.13 40.60
C THR A 292 32.42 -24.89 41.55
N GLN A 293 31.10 -24.64 41.54
CA GLN A 293 30.11 -25.37 42.34
C GLN A 293 29.67 -26.69 41.67
N ARG A 294 30.65 -27.59 41.48
CA ARG A 294 30.35 -29.03 41.57
C ARG A 294 29.85 -29.36 42.98
N VAL A 295 29.21 -30.51 43.15
CA VAL A 295 28.61 -30.94 44.43
C VAL A 295 29.69 -31.30 45.45
N ASN A 296 30.28 -30.25 46.04
CA ASN A 296 31.13 -30.32 47.21
C ASN A 296 30.29 -29.81 48.39
N SER A 297 29.87 -30.71 49.28
CA SER A 297 29.17 -30.39 50.53
C SER A 297 30.11 -29.79 51.60
N LEU A 298 31.03 -28.93 51.17
CA LEU A 298 31.87 -28.14 52.06
C LEU A 298 30.98 -27.01 52.63
N PRO A 299 30.90 -26.85 53.96
CA PRO A 299 30.10 -25.79 54.55
C PRO A 299 30.63 -24.44 54.09
N ILE A 300 29.81 -23.68 53.36
CA ILE A 300 30.15 -22.32 52.95
C ILE A 300 30.26 -21.51 54.23
N ARG A 301 31.51 -21.23 54.67
CA ARG A 301 31.81 -20.45 55.88
C ARG A 301 31.18 -19.07 55.73
N LEU A 302 29.98 -18.90 56.28
CA LEU A 302 29.26 -17.65 56.27
C LEU A 302 30.16 -16.58 56.92
N ASN A 303 30.23 -15.40 56.31
CA ASN A 303 30.96 -14.27 56.88
C ASN A 303 30.41 -13.99 58.29
N THR A 304 31.27 -13.68 59.25
CA THR A 304 30.89 -13.48 60.66
C THR A 304 29.75 -12.48 60.80
N THR A 305 29.82 -11.39 60.03
CA THR A 305 28.78 -10.35 59.92
C THR A 305 27.46 -10.84 59.32
N ALA A 306 27.48 -11.87 58.46
CA ALA A 306 26.29 -12.49 57.87
C ALA A 306 25.63 -13.50 58.82
N ILE A 307 26.42 -14.23 59.62
CA ILE A 307 25.93 -15.10 60.70
C ILE A 307 25.19 -14.23 61.72
N LEU A 308 25.83 -13.19 62.27
CA LEU A 308 25.23 -12.30 63.26
C LEU A 308 23.97 -11.60 62.74
N LYS A 309 23.95 -11.16 61.47
CA LYS A 309 22.76 -10.56 60.84
C LYS A 309 21.61 -11.55 60.64
N GLN A 310 21.88 -12.81 60.31
CA GLN A 310 20.83 -13.85 60.22
C GLN A 310 20.32 -14.23 61.61
N GLY A 311 21.21 -14.39 62.59
CA GLY A 311 20.84 -14.64 63.99
C GLY A 311 19.93 -13.55 64.55
N ALA A 312 20.33 -12.28 64.45
CA ALA A 312 19.52 -11.15 64.94
C ALA A 312 18.14 -11.04 64.25
N LEU A 313 18.05 -11.38 62.96
CA LEU A 313 16.77 -11.43 62.24
C LEU A 313 15.87 -12.56 62.78
N TYR A 314 16.42 -13.75 63.04
CA TYR A 314 15.67 -14.88 63.58
C TYR A 314 15.27 -14.70 65.05
N HIS A 315 16.12 -14.09 65.89
CA HIS A 315 15.73 -13.70 67.26
C HIS A 315 14.51 -12.77 67.24
N ARG A 316 14.53 -11.73 66.38
CA ARG A 316 13.38 -10.85 66.19
C ARG A 316 12.12 -11.59 65.71
N GLN A 317 12.26 -12.55 64.78
CA GLN A 317 11.10 -13.33 64.33
C GLN A 317 10.54 -14.26 65.42
N MET A 318 11.42 -14.82 66.25
CA MET A 318 11.03 -15.58 67.45
C MET A 318 10.30 -14.68 68.46
N GLU A 319 10.82 -13.48 68.73
CA GLU A 319 10.17 -12.48 69.58
C GLU A 319 8.78 -12.08 69.04
N GLU A 320 8.66 -11.81 67.73
CA GLU A 320 7.39 -11.46 67.09
C GLU A 320 6.33 -12.59 67.15
N GLU A 321 6.75 -13.86 67.07
CA GLU A 321 5.87 -15.03 67.23
C GLU A 321 5.56 -15.36 68.70
N ILE A 322 6.52 -15.19 69.63
CA ILE A 322 6.28 -15.29 71.09
C ILE A 322 5.23 -14.25 71.49
N SER A 323 5.45 -12.97 71.12
CA SER A 323 4.48 -11.90 71.35
C SER A 323 3.13 -12.12 70.66
N ARG A 324 3.05 -12.96 69.61
CA ARG A 324 1.76 -13.39 69.03
C ARG A 324 1.09 -14.46 69.89
N ILE A 325 1.83 -15.47 70.36
CA ILE A 325 1.32 -16.52 71.25
C ILE A 325 0.83 -15.94 72.57
N GLU A 326 1.57 -14.99 73.15
CA GLU A 326 1.18 -14.26 74.37
C GLU A 326 -0.16 -13.53 74.19
N ARG A 327 -0.32 -12.74 73.13
CA ARG A 327 -1.60 -12.06 72.82
C ARG A 327 -2.75 -13.03 72.56
N LEU A 328 -2.50 -14.21 72.00
CA LEU A 328 -3.53 -15.24 71.85
C LEU A 328 -3.93 -15.84 73.21
N ALA A 329 -2.98 -15.99 74.15
CA ALA A 329 -3.27 -16.41 75.53
C ALA A 329 -4.01 -15.31 76.34
N GLU A 330 -3.79 -14.03 76.04
CA GLU A 330 -4.58 -12.90 76.54
C GLU A 330 -6.01 -12.84 75.94
N GLY A 331 -6.34 -13.68 74.95
CA GLY A 331 -7.66 -13.77 74.33
C GLY A 331 -7.84 -12.94 73.06
N ALA A 332 -6.76 -12.47 72.42
CA ALA A 332 -6.86 -11.80 71.12
C ALA A 332 -7.36 -12.75 70.02
N TYR A 333 -8.15 -12.23 69.08
CA TYR A 333 -8.67 -13.02 67.96
C TYR A 333 -7.62 -13.24 66.87
N GLU A 334 -7.48 -14.49 66.37
CA GLU A 334 -6.55 -14.79 65.29
C GLU A 334 -7.14 -14.46 63.90
N PRO A 335 -6.53 -13.54 63.10
CA PRO A 335 -7.04 -13.19 61.78
C PRO A 335 -6.85 -14.27 60.71
N SER A 336 -6.29 -15.44 61.06
CA SER A 336 -5.96 -16.53 60.12
C SER A 336 -7.16 -16.97 59.28
N SER A 337 -8.32 -17.22 59.93
CA SER A 337 -9.55 -17.60 59.24
C SER A 337 -10.04 -16.53 58.25
N PHE A 338 -10.01 -15.25 58.63
CA PHE A 338 -10.38 -14.14 57.75
C PHE A 338 -9.43 -14.01 56.56
N LEU A 339 -8.12 -14.20 56.78
CA LEU A 339 -7.12 -14.16 55.72
C LEU A 339 -7.21 -15.38 54.77
N GLN A 340 -7.62 -16.54 55.26
CA GLN A 340 -7.95 -17.70 54.43
C GLN A 340 -9.18 -17.42 53.56
N TRP A 341 -10.29 -16.98 54.17
CA TRP A 341 -11.51 -16.58 53.45
C TRP A 341 -11.23 -15.50 52.39
N GLN A 342 -10.43 -14.47 52.71
CA GLN A 342 -10.09 -13.41 51.75
C GLN A 342 -9.26 -13.94 50.56
N ARG A 343 -8.38 -14.93 50.78
CA ARG A 343 -7.64 -15.60 49.69
C ARG A 343 -8.59 -16.42 48.83
N GLU A 344 -9.49 -17.20 49.44
CA GLU A 344 -10.49 -17.97 48.70
C GLU A 344 -11.41 -17.11 47.85
N MET A 345 -11.89 -15.98 48.36
CA MET A 345 -12.74 -15.07 47.59
C MET A 345 -11.96 -14.50 46.39
N LYS A 346 -10.74 -14.01 46.59
CA LYS A 346 -9.86 -13.55 45.51
C LYS A 346 -9.56 -14.64 44.47
N GLU A 347 -9.43 -15.90 44.90
CA GLU A 347 -9.23 -17.04 44.01
C GLU A 347 -10.50 -17.34 43.19
N LYS A 348 -11.69 -17.27 43.81
CA LYS A 348 -13.00 -17.44 43.15
C LYS A 348 -13.27 -16.30 42.14
N ASP A 349 -13.01 -15.04 42.52
CA ASP A 349 -13.13 -13.87 41.66
C ASP A 349 -12.24 -14.02 40.40
N LEU A 350 -10.98 -14.41 40.60
CA LEU A 350 -10.02 -14.65 39.50
C LEU A 350 -10.46 -15.82 38.59
N GLN A 351 -11.00 -16.90 39.16
CA GLN A 351 -11.55 -18.01 38.37
C GLN A 351 -12.76 -17.57 37.55
N GLU A 352 -13.64 -16.72 38.09
CA GLU A 352 -14.73 -16.13 37.33
C GLU A 352 -14.24 -15.20 36.20
N GLU A 353 -13.23 -14.36 36.45
CA GLU A 353 -12.65 -13.49 35.42
C GLU A 353 -12.04 -14.29 34.27
N LEU A 354 -11.29 -15.34 34.57
CA LEU A 354 -10.73 -16.25 33.57
C LEU A 354 -11.84 -16.96 32.76
N ALA A 355 -12.92 -17.38 33.40
CA ALA A 355 -14.08 -17.94 32.71
C ALA A 355 -14.81 -16.90 31.83
N LYS A 356 -14.99 -15.67 32.31
CA LYS A 356 -15.57 -14.54 31.54
C LYS A 356 -14.73 -14.24 30.29
N LEU A 357 -13.40 -14.19 30.42
CA LEU A 357 -12.47 -13.97 29.31
C LEU A 357 -12.49 -15.13 28.29
N GLU A 358 -12.54 -16.39 28.74
CA GLU A 358 -12.63 -17.54 27.84
C GLU A 358 -13.96 -17.59 27.08
N ARG A 359 -15.09 -17.26 27.72
CA ARG A 359 -16.40 -17.14 27.06
C ARG A 359 -16.35 -16.09 25.95
N LEU A 360 -15.85 -14.87 26.23
CA LEU A 360 -15.67 -13.81 25.23
C LEU A 360 -14.74 -14.24 24.08
N ARG A 361 -13.65 -14.97 24.39
CA ARG A 361 -12.72 -15.53 23.38
C ARG A 361 -13.43 -16.52 22.44
N LEU A 362 -14.32 -17.36 22.96
CA LEU A 362 -15.08 -18.33 22.19
C LEU A 362 -16.20 -17.67 21.39
N GLU A 363 -16.94 -16.73 21.97
CA GLU A 363 -17.97 -15.93 21.29
C GLU A 363 -17.40 -15.15 20.10
N GLY A 364 -16.23 -14.51 20.27
CA GLY A 364 -15.51 -13.86 19.17
C GLY A 364 -15.13 -14.82 18.04
N LYS A 365 -14.66 -16.04 18.38
CA LYS A 365 -14.39 -17.10 17.38
C LYS A 365 -15.68 -17.53 16.68
N ILE A 366 -16.76 -17.80 17.41
CA ILE A 366 -18.06 -18.22 16.86
C ILE A 366 -18.61 -17.15 15.90
N SER A 367 -18.62 -15.88 16.33
CA SER A 367 -19.05 -14.74 15.53
C SER A 367 -18.30 -14.64 14.20
N HIS A 368 -16.96 -14.81 14.22
CA HIS A 368 -16.18 -14.86 12.98
C HIS A 368 -16.55 -16.04 12.06
N LYS A 369 -16.80 -17.24 12.60
CA LYS A 369 -17.24 -18.40 11.81
C LYS A 369 -18.66 -18.18 11.25
N GLU A 370 -19.56 -17.60 12.03
CA GLU A 370 -20.93 -17.28 11.61
C GLU A 370 -20.95 -16.18 10.53
N ALA A 371 -20.07 -15.18 10.60
CA ALA A 371 -19.87 -14.19 9.54
C ALA A 371 -19.37 -14.84 8.23
N MET A 372 -18.40 -15.76 8.29
CA MET A 372 -17.94 -16.51 7.11
C MET A 372 -19.08 -17.37 6.49
N LEU A 373 -19.92 -17.98 7.33
CA LEU A 373 -21.11 -18.72 6.88
C LEU A 373 -22.17 -17.79 6.26
N ALA A 374 -22.36 -16.59 6.80
CA ALA A 374 -23.26 -15.58 6.25
C ALA A 374 -22.78 -15.05 4.88
N GLN A 375 -21.48 -14.77 4.74
CA GLN A 375 -20.87 -14.39 3.45
C GLN A 375 -21.08 -15.49 2.39
N ALA A 376 -20.88 -16.76 2.74
CA ALA A 376 -21.13 -17.89 1.84
C ALA A 376 -22.62 -17.96 1.42
N ARG A 377 -23.56 -17.80 2.36
CA ARG A 377 -25.01 -17.77 2.07
C ARG A 377 -25.39 -16.60 1.15
N MET A 378 -24.76 -15.44 1.29
CA MET A 378 -24.96 -14.29 0.40
C MET A 378 -24.34 -14.52 -0.98
N ALA A 379 -23.17 -15.17 -1.08
CA ALA A 379 -22.58 -15.57 -2.35
C ALA A 379 -23.46 -16.58 -3.11
N GLU A 380 -24.06 -17.57 -2.42
CA GLU A 380 -25.02 -18.51 -3.03
C GLU A 380 -26.27 -17.79 -3.56
N ARG A 381 -26.87 -16.87 -2.78
CA ARG A 381 -28.01 -16.02 -3.23
C ARG A 381 -27.66 -15.13 -4.42
N ASN A 382 -26.47 -14.54 -4.44
CA ASN A 382 -26.02 -13.69 -5.55
C ASN A 382 -25.73 -14.53 -6.82
N ARG A 383 -25.19 -15.74 -6.68
CA ARG A 383 -25.06 -16.71 -7.79
C ARG A 383 -26.43 -17.07 -8.39
N GLN A 384 -27.43 -17.34 -7.56
CA GLN A 384 -28.81 -17.62 -8.01
C GLN A 384 -29.42 -16.43 -8.76
N ARG A 385 -29.35 -15.22 -8.20
CA ARG A 385 -29.81 -13.98 -8.85
C ARG A 385 -29.09 -13.72 -10.19
N ALA A 386 -27.81 -14.06 -10.29
CA ALA A 386 -27.02 -13.93 -11.52
C ALA A 386 -27.29 -15.03 -12.57
N VAL A 387 -27.93 -16.14 -12.20
CA VAL A 387 -28.47 -17.13 -13.14
C VAL A 387 -29.82 -16.66 -13.66
N PHE A 388 -30.74 -16.29 -12.76
CA PHE A 388 -32.06 -15.74 -13.14
C PHE A 388 -31.93 -14.54 -14.10
N LYS A 389 -31.05 -13.58 -13.80
CA LYS A 389 -30.79 -12.44 -14.71
C LYS A 389 -30.19 -12.82 -16.06
N LYS A 390 -29.53 -13.97 -16.20
CA LYS A 390 -29.07 -14.47 -17.50
C LYS A 390 -30.18 -15.16 -18.28
N GLU A 391 -31.13 -15.78 -17.58
CA GLU A 391 -32.32 -16.38 -18.18
C GLU A 391 -33.23 -15.26 -18.71
N GLU A 392 -33.52 -14.23 -17.90
CA GLU A 392 -34.23 -13.00 -18.31
C GLU A 392 -33.58 -12.35 -19.56
N THR A 393 -32.25 -12.16 -19.57
CA THR A 393 -31.59 -11.54 -20.75
C THR A 393 -31.53 -12.47 -21.96
N ALA A 394 -31.48 -13.79 -21.77
CA ALA A 394 -31.56 -14.74 -22.89
C ALA A 394 -32.94 -14.74 -23.55
N GLU A 395 -34.01 -14.56 -22.77
CA GLU A 395 -35.38 -14.44 -23.27
C GLU A 395 -35.59 -13.14 -24.04
N LEU A 396 -35.16 -12.00 -23.49
CA LEU A 396 -35.18 -10.71 -24.21
C LEU A 396 -34.36 -10.73 -25.51
N MET A 397 -33.23 -11.47 -25.54
CA MET A 397 -32.44 -11.65 -26.75
C MET A 397 -33.11 -12.56 -27.80
N ARG A 398 -33.93 -13.54 -27.38
CA ARG A 398 -34.77 -14.35 -28.30
C ARG A 398 -35.85 -13.48 -28.93
N GLU A 399 -36.60 -12.73 -28.13
CA GLU A 399 -37.61 -11.79 -28.62
C GLU A 399 -37.03 -10.78 -29.61
N TYR A 400 -35.84 -10.24 -29.32
CA TYR A 400 -35.16 -9.31 -30.22
C TYR A 400 -34.75 -9.99 -31.54
N ALA A 401 -34.23 -11.22 -31.50
CA ALA A 401 -33.90 -11.97 -32.70
C ALA A 401 -35.14 -12.28 -33.57
N GLU A 402 -36.27 -12.59 -32.95
CA GLU A 402 -37.55 -12.81 -33.64
C GLU A 402 -38.07 -11.52 -34.31
N LYS A 403 -38.04 -10.39 -33.59
CA LYS A 403 -38.41 -9.06 -34.12
C LYS A 403 -37.51 -8.66 -35.30
N ARG A 404 -36.19 -8.86 -35.18
CA ARG A 404 -35.23 -8.64 -36.28
C ARG A 404 -35.49 -9.55 -37.50
N LEU A 405 -35.94 -10.79 -37.29
CA LEU A 405 -36.32 -11.71 -38.36
C LEU A 405 -37.66 -11.31 -39.03
N GLN A 406 -38.54 -10.62 -38.32
CA GLN A 406 -39.77 -10.01 -38.87
C GLN A 406 -39.41 -8.78 -39.72
N GLU A 407 -38.64 -7.83 -39.17
CA GLU A 407 -38.12 -6.65 -39.88
C GLU A 407 -37.40 -7.04 -41.18
N GLU A 408 -36.56 -8.10 -41.16
CA GLU A 408 -35.88 -8.57 -42.36
C GLU A 408 -36.85 -9.08 -43.44
N LYS A 409 -37.97 -9.73 -43.07
CA LYS A 409 -38.98 -10.17 -44.05
C LYS A 409 -39.69 -8.97 -44.68
N GLU A 410 -40.04 -7.97 -43.88
CA GLU A 410 -40.65 -6.73 -44.35
C GLU A 410 -39.71 -5.94 -45.27
N LEU A 411 -38.44 -5.79 -44.89
CA LEU A 411 -37.42 -5.13 -45.72
C LEU A 411 -37.16 -5.89 -47.01
N ARG A 412 -37.13 -7.24 -47.01
CA ARG A 412 -37.02 -8.06 -48.23
C ARG A 412 -38.22 -7.81 -49.17
N ASN A 413 -39.44 -7.70 -48.63
CA ASN A 413 -40.63 -7.39 -49.41
C ASN A 413 -40.57 -5.97 -50.01
N LEU A 414 -40.17 -4.97 -49.22
CA LEU A 414 -39.99 -3.59 -49.69
C LEU A 414 -38.91 -3.48 -50.78
N VAL A 415 -37.77 -4.18 -50.62
CA VAL A 415 -36.71 -4.24 -51.63
C VAL A 415 -37.20 -4.90 -52.93
N GLN A 416 -38.08 -5.91 -52.86
CA GLN A 416 -38.71 -6.47 -54.07
C GLN A 416 -39.64 -5.47 -54.78
N GLN A 417 -40.42 -4.69 -54.03
CA GLN A 417 -41.26 -3.62 -54.59
C GLN A 417 -40.41 -2.52 -55.26
N VAL A 418 -39.35 -2.04 -54.58
CA VAL A 418 -38.41 -1.05 -55.12
C VAL A 418 -37.64 -1.60 -56.34
N ALA A 419 -37.25 -2.88 -56.33
CA ALA A 419 -36.66 -3.53 -57.50
C ALA A 419 -37.63 -3.63 -58.68
N GLY A 420 -38.93 -3.85 -58.43
CA GLY A 420 -40.00 -3.73 -59.42
C GLY A 420 -40.08 -2.31 -60.01
N GLY A 421 -40.14 -1.30 -59.14
CA GLY A 421 -40.09 0.11 -59.54
C GLY A 421 -38.84 0.47 -60.37
N HIS A 422 -37.67 -0.05 -60.01
CA HIS A 422 -36.44 0.12 -60.78
C HIS A 422 -36.43 -0.62 -62.12
N ARG A 423 -37.07 -1.79 -62.25
CA ARG A 423 -37.26 -2.46 -63.56
C ARG A 423 -38.11 -1.59 -64.48
N ASN A 424 -39.23 -1.07 -63.97
CA ASN A 424 -40.14 -0.20 -64.72
C ASN A 424 -39.44 1.12 -65.11
N ALA A 425 -38.73 1.76 -64.18
CA ALA A 425 -37.94 2.96 -64.44
C ALA A 425 -36.76 2.71 -65.40
N LYS A 426 -36.17 1.49 -65.42
CA LYS A 426 -35.14 1.11 -66.39
C LYS A 426 -35.72 0.94 -67.80
N ALA A 427 -36.93 0.38 -67.94
CA ALA A 427 -37.62 0.30 -69.22
C ALA A 427 -37.93 1.70 -69.78
N ALA A 428 -38.51 2.58 -68.96
CA ALA A 428 -38.76 3.98 -69.33
C ALA A 428 -37.45 4.73 -69.67
N ARG A 429 -36.36 4.50 -68.90
CA ARG A 429 -35.04 5.06 -69.20
C ARG A 429 -34.44 4.52 -70.50
N ALA A 430 -34.71 3.28 -70.89
CA ALA A 430 -34.23 2.73 -72.17
C ALA A 430 -34.89 3.45 -73.35
N GLN A 431 -36.21 3.62 -73.33
CA GLN A 431 -36.96 4.43 -74.31
C GLN A 431 -36.41 5.87 -74.39
N LEU A 432 -36.20 6.51 -73.22
CA LEU A 432 -35.61 7.85 -73.15
C LEU A 432 -34.13 7.90 -73.61
N GLN A 433 -33.40 6.79 -73.49
CA GLN A 433 -32.01 6.67 -73.95
C GLN A 433 -31.93 6.45 -75.46
N GLU A 434 -32.90 5.78 -76.10
CA GLU A 434 -33.01 5.71 -77.56
C GLU A 434 -33.25 7.09 -78.17
N LEU A 435 -34.15 7.88 -77.57
CA LEU A 435 -34.37 9.29 -77.95
C LEU A 435 -33.09 10.12 -77.75
N LYS A 436 -32.43 10.02 -76.60
CA LYS A 436 -31.17 10.73 -76.33
C LYS A 436 -30.00 10.25 -77.21
N GLN A 437 -30.01 9.01 -77.70
CA GLN A 437 -29.00 8.52 -78.63
C GLN A 437 -29.12 9.14 -80.02
N ARG A 438 -30.31 9.61 -80.44
CA ARG A 438 -30.47 10.41 -81.66
C ARG A 438 -29.77 11.77 -81.47
N ILE A 439 -30.17 12.51 -80.43
CA ILE A 439 -29.62 13.84 -80.08
C ILE A 439 -28.10 13.82 -79.82
N VAL A 440 -27.57 12.78 -79.16
CA VAL A 440 -26.13 12.69 -78.89
C VAL A 440 -25.31 12.42 -80.17
N ARG A 441 -25.88 11.81 -81.21
CA ARG A 441 -25.18 11.68 -82.51
C ARG A 441 -24.96 13.06 -83.13
N GLU A 442 -26.02 13.87 -83.18
CA GLU A 442 -26.02 15.27 -83.65
C GLU A 442 -24.97 16.12 -82.89
N VAL A 443 -25.00 16.12 -81.55
CA VAL A 443 -24.05 16.93 -80.73
C VAL A 443 -22.62 16.37 -80.75
N SER A 444 -22.41 15.06 -80.96
CA SER A 444 -21.06 14.46 -80.99
C SER A 444 -20.26 14.79 -82.26
N GLN A 445 -20.92 15.27 -83.31
CA GLN A 445 -20.25 15.83 -84.49
C GLN A 445 -19.64 17.20 -84.18
N GLN A 446 -20.30 17.99 -83.33
CA GLN A 446 -19.84 19.34 -82.92
C GLN A 446 -18.67 19.27 -81.93
N ASN A 447 -18.79 18.50 -80.85
CA ASN A 447 -17.88 18.62 -79.69
C ASN A 447 -16.48 17.97 -79.88
N ARG A 448 -16.22 17.29 -81.00
CA ARG A 448 -14.85 16.82 -81.33
C ARG A 448 -13.88 17.96 -81.68
N GLN A 449 -14.40 19.15 -81.96
CA GLN A 449 -13.65 20.27 -82.55
C GLN A 449 -12.83 21.11 -81.53
N LEU A 450 -12.79 20.74 -80.24
CA LEU A 450 -12.28 21.62 -79.16
C LEU A 450 -11.15 21.10 -78.26
N LEU A 451 -11.21 19.87 -77.73
CA LEU A 451 -10.54 19.53 -76.45
C LEU A 451 -9.02 19.24 -76.50
N ALA A 452 -8.37 19.24 -77.67
CA ALA A 452 -6.99 18.75 -77.84
C ALA A 452 -5.87 19.75 -77.41
N LYS A 453 -6.08 20.57 -76.38
CA LYS A 453 -5.31 21.82 -76.17
C LYS A 453 -4.74 22.13 -74.76
N ALA A 454 -4.87 21.27 -73.74
CA ALA A 454 -4.87 21.78 -72.34
C ALA A 454 -4.34 20.90 -71.17
N LEU A 455 -3.46 19.90 -71.35
CA LEU A 455 -3.09 18.98 -70.24
C LEU A 455 -1.58 18.78 -69.95
N GLU A 456 -0.70 19.60 -70.51
CA GLU A 456 0.77 19.54 -70.39
C GLU A 456 1.37 19.44 -68.96
N GLU A 457 0.89 20.28 -68.04
CA GLU A 457 1.82 21.19 -67.34
C GLU A 457 2.00 21.02 -65.81
N ALA A 458 1.05 20.41 -65.09
CA ALA A 458 0.84 20.78 -63.67
C ALA A 458 1.62 19.99 -62.59
N GLN A 459 2.40 18.95 -62.91
CA GLN A 459 2.65 17.85 -61.94
C GLN A 459 4.03 17.83 -61.24
N ALA A 460 4.96 18.76 -61.51
CA ALA A 460 6.39 18.58 -61.15
C ALA A 460 6.81 18.94 -59.71
N GLU A 461 6.04 19.73 -58.96
CA GLU A 461 6.64 20.59 -57.91
C GLU A 461 6.81 20.00 -56.49
N LEU A 462 6.03 18.97 -56.12
CA LEU A 462 5.69 18.77 -54.69
C LEU A 462 6.78 18.11 -53.82
N SER A 463 7.75 17.41 -54.42
CA SER A 463 8.50 16.33 -53.76
C SER A 463 9.60 16.73 -52.76
N ARG A 464 10.02 17.99 -52.67
CA ARG A 464 11.34 18.39 -52.11
C ARG A 464 11.41 18.65 -50.59
N LYS A 465 10.33 18.51 -49.81
CA LYS A 465 10.18 19.17 -48.50
C LYS A 465 10.38 18.30 -47.23
N PHE A 466 10.98 17.11 -47.32
CA PHE A 466 10.88 16.09 -46.25
C PHE A 466 12.10 15.82 -45.35
N GLU A 467 13.33 16.23 -45.69
CA GLU A 467 14.54 15.66 -45.06
C GLU A 467 14.97 16.25 -43.70
N LEU A 468 14.47 17.43 -43.33
CA LEU A 468 15.08 18.31 -42.30
C LEU A 468 15.06 17.77 -40.84
N ILE A 469 14.24 16.78 -40.52
CA ILE A 469 13.72 16.57 -39.14
C ILE A 469 14.62 15.67 -38.25
N LEU A 470 15.69 15.06 -38.77
CA LEU A 470 16.34 13.90 -38.12
C LEU A 470 17.42 14.18 -37.05
N GLN A 471 17.94 15.40 -36.89
CA GLN A 471 19.28 15.59 -36.29
C GLN A 471 19.38 15.78 -34.75
N ILE A 472 18.32 16.18 -34.05
CA ILE A 472 18.43 16.84 -32.72
C ILE A 472 18.69 15.87 -31.51
N ARG A 473 18.88 14.56 -31.73
CA ARG A 473 18.77 13.52 -30.68
C ARG A 473 20.01 13.22 -29.80
N ALA A 474 21.01 14.11 -29.70
CA ALA A 474 22.40 13.67 -29.53
C ALA A 474 23.14 13.78 -28.16
N ILE A 475 22.67 14.51 -27.11
CA ILE A 475 23.64 15.31 -26.30
C ILE A 475 24.04 14.88 -24.84
N GLU A 476 23.26 14.15 -23.99
CA GLU A 476 23.43 14.30 -22.50
C GLU A 476 23.70 13.04 -21.60
N SER A 477 24.70 13.09 -20.67
CA SER A 477 24.80 12.54 -19.24
C SER A 477 26.19 11.99 -18.74
N VAL A 478 26.53 11.99 -17.39
CA VAL A 478 27.40 11.02 -16.56
C VAL A 478 28.24 11.52 -15.27
N SER A 479 27.97 10.98 -14.03
CA SER A 479 28.78 10.39 -12.85
C SER A 479 29.72 11.10 -11.71
N PRO A 480 30.65 10.46 -10.85
CA PRO A 480 30.83 10.59 -9.31
C PRO A 480 32.34 10.71 -8.67
N ILE A 481 32.96 10.39 -7.44
CA ILE A 481 32.85 9.88 -5.97
C ILE A 481 34.28 9.99 -5.17
N ARG A 482 34.82 9.77 -3.88
CA ARG A 482 34.67 9.32 -2.39
C ARG A 482 35.96 9.67 -1.43
N HIS A 483 36.11 9.24 -0.11
CA HIS A 483 37.36 8.71 0.70
C HIS A 483 37.56 8.87 2.31
N LYS A 484 38.74 8.57 2.99
CA LYS A 484 39.03 8.22 4.49
C LYS A 484 40.49 8.45 5.15
N PHE A 485 40.75 8.25 6.51
CA PHE A 485 42.08 8.32 7.32
C PHE A 485 42.24 7.49 8.70
N VAL A 486 43.36 7.57 9.53
CA VAL A 486 43.86 6.67 10.71
C VAL A 486 44.72 7.36 11.91
N ASP A 487 45.35 6.65 12.93
CA ASP A 487 45.79 7.07 14.37
C ASP A 487 47.15 6.48 15.06
N VAL A 488 47.48 6.65 16.41
CA VAL A 488 48.84 6.57 17.18
C VAL A 488 49.09 5.59 18.41
N THR A 489 50.37 5.20 18.74
CA THR A 489 50.87 4.70 20.09
C THR A 489 52.32 5.10 20.50
N GLU A 490 52.58 6.32 20.99
CA GLU A 490 53.94 6.79 21.39
C GLU A 490 53.99 7.46 22.78
N THR A 491 55.15 7.44 23.46
CA THR A 491 55.40 8.22 24.69
C THR A 491 55.69 9.69 24.37
N ALA A 492 55.02 10.61 25.06
CA ALA A 492 54.88 12.02 24.65
C ALA A 492 56.16 12.88 24.59
N GLY A 493 57.28 12.44 25.18
CA GLY A 493 58.62 13.04 25.00
C GLY A 493 58.75 14.49 25.49
N HIS A 494 58.63 14.73 26.81
CA HIS A 494 58.55 16.09 27.38
C HIS A 494 59.74 16.57 28.22
N ARG A 495 60.68 15.67 28.60
CA ARG A 495 62.03 16.01 29.12
C ARG A 495 62.06 16.77 30.47
N LEU A 496 61.26 16.36 31.45
CA LEU A 496 61.40 16.78 32.85
C LEU A 496 62.52 16.00 33.58
N LEU A 497 63.17 16.62 34.56
CA LEU A 497 64.33 16.02 35.27
C LEU A 497 63.98 14.85 36.20
N ASP A 498 62.71 14.71 36.60
CA ASP A 498 62.21 13.58 37.39
C ASP A 498 61.43 12.55 36.55
N GLU A 499 61.60 12.53 35.21
CA GLU A 499 61.05 11.48 34.31
C GLU A 499 61.79 10.14 34.46
N MET A 500 61.77 9.57 35.67
CA MET A 500 62.27 8.21 35.93
C MET A 500 61.44 7.20 35.14
N SER A 501 62.09 6.41 34.29
CA SER A 501 61.46 5.27 33.62
C SER A 501 61.04 4.21 34.65
N LEU A 502 60.09 3.33 34.27
CA LEU A 502 59.42 2.37 35.18
C LEU A 502 60.33 1.39 35.96
N ALA A 503 61.64 1.35 35.68
CA ALA A 503 62.60 0.41 36.26
C ALA A 503 63.28 0.88 37.57
N GLU A 504 63.52 2.18 37.77
CA GLU A 504 64.43 2.65 38.83
C GLU A 504 63.80 2.76 40.23
N LEU A 505 62.47 2.63 40.33
CA LEU A 505 61.68 2.80 41.55
C LEU A 505 61.97 1.78 42.68
N TRP A 506 62.68 0.69 42.39
CA TRP A 506 62.50 -0.59 43.11
C TRP A 506 63.43 -0.83 44.31
N GLU A 507 64.66 -0.30 44.32
CA GLU A 507 65.72 -0.81 45.22
C GLU A 507 65.62 -0.31 46.67
N ARG A 508 65.08 0.90 46.90
CA ARG A 508 65.08 1.55 48.24
C ARG A 508 64.16 0.90 49.27
N LEU A 509 63.35 -0.09 48.89
CA LEU A 509 62.27 -0.67 49.70
C LEU A 509 62.70 -1.71 50.76
N ALA A 510 63.93 -2.23 50.69
CA ALA A 510 64.32 -3.42 51.45
C ALA A 510 64.54 -3.20 52.97
N ARG A 511 65.25 -2.13 53.37
CA ARG A 511 65.79 -2.01 54.75
C ARG A 511 64.75 -1.72 55.86
N LEU A 512 63.52 -1.37 55.51
CA LEU A 512 62.46 -1.08 56.49
C LEU A 512 61.76 -2.35 57.04
N GLN A 513 62.11 -3.53 56.55
CA GLN A 513 61.31 -4.76 56.71
C GLN A 513 61.64 -5.60 57.97
N GLU A 514 62.73 -5.33 58.69
CA GLU A 514 63.17 -6.17 59.81
C GLU A 514 62.59 -5.75 61.17
N ALA A 515 62.76 -4.49 61.57
CA ALA A 515 62.23 -3.97 62.84
C ALA A 515 60.70 -4.12 62.97
N GLN A 516 60.01 -4.17 61.83
CA GLN A 516 58.57 -4.42 61.72
C GLN A 516 58.14 -5.80 62.28
N GLN A 517 59.04 -6.76 62.46
CA GLN A 517 58.68 -8.18 62.69
C GLN A 517 58.41 -8.55 64.14
N GLN A 518 59.09 -7.94 65.13
CA GLN A 518 58.93 -8.33 66.54
C GLN A 518 57.61 -7.83 67.14
N GLU A 519 57.22 -6.58 66.85
CA GLU A 519 55.97 -5.99 67.34
C GLU A 519 54.71 -6.74 66.83
N GLN A 520 54.85 -7.51 65.74
CA GLN A 520 53.79 -8.39 65.25
C GLN A 520 53.54 -9.60 66.17
N GLN A 521 54.52 -10.07 66.95
CA GLN A 521 54.40 -11.34 67.67
C GLN A 521 53.39 -11.23 68.83
N GLY A 522 53.58 -10.31 69.77
CA GLY A 522 52.61 -10.07 70.85
C GLY A 522 51.22 -9.59 70.36
N LYS A 523 51.14 -9.01 69.16
CA LYS A 523 49.86 -8.70 68.50
C LYS A 523 49.13 -9.97 68.03
N ARG A 524 49.84 -11.03 67.59
CA ARG A 524 49.24 -12.29 67.12
C ARG A 524 48.54 -13.08 68.24
N GLU A 525 49.07 -13.04 69.46
CA GLU A 525 48.56 -13.81 70.60
C GLU A 525 47.19 -13.31 71.08
N ARG A 526 47.05 -12.00 71.34
CA ARG A 526 45.75 -11.41 71.72
C ARG A 526 44.68 -11.58 70.64
N ILE A 527 45.10 -11.53 69.37
CA ILE A 527 44.24 -11.80 68.21
C ILE A 527 43.76 -13.27 68.18
N LEU A 528 44.45 -14.22 68.82
CA LEU A 528 44.07 -15.63 68.87
C LEU A 528 42.95 -15.87 69.89
N GLU A 529 43.07 -15.35 71.12
CA GLU A 529 42.02 -15.45 72.15
C GLU A 529 40.71 -14.77 71.70
N GLU A 530 40.81 -13.57 71.12
CA GLU A 530 39.65 -12.89 70.56
C GLU A 530 39.03 -13.65 69.37
N ARG A 531 39.79 -14.47 68.64
CA ARG A 531 39.23 -15.32 67.57
C ARG A 531 38.45 -16.48 68.16
N GLN A 532 38.98 -17.17 69.17
CA GLN A 532 38.30 -18.31 69.81
C GLN A 532 36.90 -17.92 70.33
N ARG A 533 36.80 -16.87 71.14
CA ARG A 533 35.50 -16.39 71.67
C ARG A 533 34.53 -15.92 70.58
N ARG A 534 35.07 -15.36 69.48
CA ARG A 534 34.24 -15.01 68.31
C ARG A 534 33.79 -16.24 67.54
N GLU A 535 34.61 -17.28 67.44
CA GLU A 535 34.25 -18.52 66.75
C GLU A 535 33.22 -19.34 67.54
N GLU A 536 33.28 -19.36 68.88
CA GLU A 536 32.25 -19.95 69.77
C GLU A 536 30.87 -19.32 69.55
N LEU A 537 30.73 -17.98 69.70
CA LEU A 537 29.47 -17.26 69.48
C LEU A 537 28.91 -17.44 68.05
N LEU A 538 29.79 -17.63 67.07
CA LEU A 538 29.37 -17.88 65.68
C LEU A 538 28.84 -19.30 65.46
N LEU A 539 29.30 -20.30 66.24
CA LEU A 539 28.74 -21.65 66.22
C LEU A 539 27.33 -21.66 66.80
N GLU A 540 27.12 -21.05 67.97
CA GLU A 540 25.79 -20.94 68.59
C GLU A 540 24.77 -20.28 67.65
N HIS A 541 25.15 -19.18 67.00
CA HIS A 541 24.28 -18.56 65.99
C HIS A 541 24.10 -19.44 64.74
N LEU A 542 25.12 -20.19 64.29
CA LEU A 542 24.98 -21.11 63.15
C LEU A 542 23.98 -22.24 63.43
N ASP A 543 23.98 -22.81 64.64
CA ASP A 543 23.06 -23.90 65.01
C ASP A 543 21.61 -23.39 65.17
N ASN A 544 21.41 -22.20 65.72
CA ASN A 544 20.10 -21.54 65.69
C ASN A 544 19.63 -21.27 64.24
N ILE A 545 20.55 -20.87 63.37
CA ILE A 545 20.30 -20.62 61.94
C ILE A 545 19.97 -21.90 61.15
N THR A 546 20.56 -23.06 61.46
CA THR A 546 20.26 -24.33 60.78
C THR A 546 18.88 -24.85 61.19
N LEU A 547 18.58 -24.89 62.49
CA LEU A 547 17.28 -25.32 63.02
C LEU A 547 16.12 -24.51 62.41
N HIS A 548 16.25 -23.17 62.34
CA HIS A 548 15.25 -22.33 61.69
C HIS A 548 15.12 -22.59 60.18
N LYS A 549 16.23 -22.79 59.47
CA LYS A 549 16.20 -23.14 58.03
C LYS A 549 15.55 -24.48 57.78
N GLU A 550 15.68 -25.45 58.68
CA GLU A 550 15.03 -26.76 58.59
C GLU A 550 13.54 -26.69 58.88
N ALA A 551 13.12 -25.97 59.93
CA ALA A 551 11.71 -25.72 60.21
C ALA A 551 11.01 -24.99 59.04
N VAL A 552 11.64 -23.95 58.47
CA VAL A 552 11.12 -23.23 57.29
C VAL A 552 11.06 -24.16 56.07
N ARG A 553 12.10 -24.98 55.81
CA ARG A 553 12.08 -25.96 54.70
C ARG A 553 10.90 -26.93 54.82
N GLN A 554 10.69 -27.53 56.00
CA GLN A 554 9.57 -28.44 56.25
C GLN A 554 8.21 -27.74 56.05
N ALA A 555 8.06 -26.51 56.55
CA ALA A 555 6.85 -25.71 56.33
C ALA A 555 6.61 -25.35 54.86
N THR A 556 7.67 -25.05 54.08
CA THR A 556 7.55 -24.80 52.64
C THR A 556 7.24 -26.06 51.85
N ALA A 557 7.80 -27.22 52.23
CA ALA A 557 7.50 -28.50 51.59
C ALA A 557 6.02 -28.86 51.75
N ARG A 558 5.48 -28.79 52.98
CA ARG A 558 4.04 -29.02 53.24
C ARG A 558 3.14 -28.08 52.44
N ARG A 559 3.48 -26.80 52.34
CA ARG A 559 2.73 -25.85 51.50
C ARG A 559 2.80 -26.19 50.01
N GLN A 560 3.95 -26.65 49.52
CA GLN A 560 4.09 -27.10 48.12
C GLN A 560 3.32 -28.40 47.85
N GLU A 561 3.25 -29.31 48.82
CA GLU A 561 2.42 -30.51 48.76
C GLU A 561 0.91 -30.15 48.76
N GLU A 562 0.48 -29.23 49.64
CA GLU A 562 -0.88 -28.68 49.67
C GLU A 562 -1.24 -27.94 48.37
N GLU A 563 -0.34 -27.15 47.79
CA GLU A 563 -0.54 -26.43 46.53
C GLU A 563 -0.54 -27.37 45.32
N ALA A 564 0.31 -28.41 45.31
CA ALA A 564 0.31 -29.44 44.27
C ALA A 564 -0.91 -30.38 44.33
N ALA A 565 -1.49 -30.56 45.52
CA ALA A 565 -2.74 -31.30 45.71
C ALA A 565 -4.00 -30.52 45.27
N ARG A 566 -3.91 -29.18 45.11
CA ARG A 566 -5.03 -28.38 44.58
C ARG A 566 -5.22 -28.65 43.09
N PRO A 567 -6.46 -28.83 42.60
CA PRO A 567 -6.71 -28.98 41.17
C PRO A 567 -6.39 -27.68 40.45
N ALA A 568 -5.38 -27.70 39.56
CA ALA A 568 -4.93 -26.53 38.83
C ALA A 568 -6.10 -25.79 38.15
N GLY A 569 -6.24 -24.49 38.40
CA GLY A 569 -7.44 -23.70 38.06
C GLY A 569 -7.85 -23.72 36.58
N GLN A 570 -6.93 -24.04 35.66
CA GLN A 570 -7.25 -24.30 34.25
C GLN A 570 -8.27 -25.45 34.07
N GLN A 571 -8.25 -26.47 34.93
CA GLN A 571 -9.23 -27.55 34.94
C GLN A 571 -10.61 -27.11 35.44
N LEU A 572 -10.69 -26.07 36.28
CA LEU A 572 -11.96 -25.51 36.76
C LEU A 572 -12.63 -24.68 35.66
N VAL A 573 -11.86 -23.82 34.99
CA VAL A 573 -12.35 -23.02 33.84
C VAL A 573 -12.82 -23.91 32.66
N LEU A 574 -12.24 -25.10 32.49
CA LEU A 574 -12.69 -26.08 31.47
C LEU A 574 -13.93 -26.91 31.90
N LYS A 575 -14.24 -26.98 33.20
CA LYS A 575 -15.48 -27.61 33.72
C LYS A 575 -16.69 -26.69 33.69
N ASP A 576 -16.47 -25.38 33.49
CA ASP A 576 -17.53 -24.38 33.41
C ASP A 576 -18.48 -24.66 32.22
N GLU A 577 -19.71 -25.09 32.51
CA GLU A 577 -20.65 -25.61 31.50
C GLU A 577 -20.90 -24.64 30.33
N ARG A 578 -20.86 -23.33 30.62
CA ARG A 578 -21.06 -22.26 29.63
C ARG A 578 -19.88 -22.18 28.65
N VAL A 579 -18.64 -22.35 29.12
CA VAL A 579 -17.45 -22.48 28.28
C VAL A 579 -17.54 -23.74 27.42
N ALA A 580 -17.91 -24.89 28.01
CA ALA A 580 -18.04 -26.15 27.29
C ALA A 580 -19.13 -26.10 26.19
N ALA A 581 -20.27 -25.44 26.46
CA ALA A 581 -21.33 -25.21 25.47
C ALA A 581 -20.86 -24.33 24.30
N LEU A 582 -20.08 -23.28 24.56
CA LEU A 582 -19.48 -22.43 23.53
C LEU A 582 -18.42 -23.19 22.70
N GLN A 583 -17.63 -24.07 23.31
CA GLN A 583 -16.68 -24.94 22.58
C GLN A 583 -17.42 -25.86 21.59
N ARG A 584 -18.48 -26.56 22.04
CA ARG A 584 -19.33 -27.38 21.15
C ARG A 584 -19.94 -26.56 20.01
N ARG A 585 -20.50 -25.39 20.29
CA ARG A 585 -21.04 -24.48 19.25
C ARG A 585 -19.95 -24.04 18.27
N LEU A 586 -18.71 -23.81 18.71
CA LEU A 586 -17.61 -23.48 17.80
C LEU A 586 -17.31 -24.65 16.84
N GLU A 587 -17.19 -25.86 17.36
CA GLU A 587 -16.97 -27.09 16.59
C GLU A 587 -18.08 -27.32 15.55
N GLU A 588 -19.35 -27.13 15.91
CA GLU A 588 -20.49 -27.19 14.97
C GLU A 588 -20.34 -26.23 13.79
N LYS A 589 -19.93 -24.97 14.02
CA LYS A 589 -19.73 -24.00 12.94
C LYS A 589 -18.52 -24.34 12.08
N GLU A 590 -17.45 -24.88 12.67
CA GLU A 590 -16.32 -25.38 11.90
C GLU A 590 -16.72 -26.58 11.02
N GLN A 591 -17.54 -27.51 11.54
CA GLN A 591 -18.12 -28.59 10.76
C GLN A 591 -19.04 -28.09 9.63
N GLU A 592 -19.90 -27.07 9.86
CA GLU A 592 -20.71 -26.48 8.77
C GLU A 592 -19.80 -25.89 7.67
N ILE A 593 -18.72 -25.20 8.05
CA ILE A 593 -17.74 -24.63 7.09
C ILE A 593 -17.03 -25.74 6.31
N GLN A 594 -16.57 -26.81 6.96
CA GLN A 594 -15.89 -27.91 6.25
C GLN A 594 -16.84 -28.65 5.31
N ARG A 595 -18.09 -28.94 5.75
CA ARG A 595 -19.14 -29.53 4.90
C ARG A 595 -19.48 -28.66 3.68
N ARG A 596 -19.47 -27.32 3.83
CA ARG A 596 -19.62 -26.38 2.70
C ARG A 596 -18.43 -26.40 1.75
N LYS A 597 -17.19 -26.39 2.28
CA LYS A 597 -15.95 -26.46 1.46
C LYS A 597 -15.85 -27.77 0.67
N GLN A 598 -16.27 -28.89 1.26
CA GLN A 598 -16.40 -30.17 0.54
C GLN A 598 -17.41 -30.04 -0.60
N LYS A 599 -18.64 -29.56 -0.33
CA LYS A 599 -19.68 -29.36 -1.36
C LYS A 599 -19.27 -28.40 -2.49
N GLU A 600 -18.44 -27.39 -2.26
CA GLU A 600 -17.88 -26.56 -3.33
C GLU A 600 -16.81 -27.31 -4.13
N ARG A 601 -15.88 -28.01 -3.48
CA ARG A 601 -14.91 -28.89 -4.17
C ARG A 601 -15.61 -29.95 -5.03
N ASP A 602 -16.69 -30.55 -4.56
CA ASP A 602 -17.48 -31.55 -5.29
C ASP A 602 -18.25 -30.94 -6.47
N ARG A 603 -18.67 -29.67 -6.38
CA ARG A 603 -19.26 -28.92 -7.49
C ARG A 603 -18.21 -28.60 -8.56
N ASP A 604 -17.02 -28.18 -8.15
CA ASP A 604 -15.95 -27.78 -9.08
C ASP A 604 -15.26 -28.99 -9.73
N THR A 605 -15.10 -30.12 -9.04
CA THR A 605 -14.67 -31.38 -9.68
C THR A 605 -15.71 -31.86 -10.69
N ARG A 606 -17.01 -31.82 -10.39
CA ARG A 606 -18.07 -32.17 -11.37
C ARG A 606 -18.03 -31.27 -12.61
N ARG A 607 -17.83 -29.96 -12.46
CA ARG A 607 -17.64 -29.01 -13.58
C ARG A 607 -16.40 -29.33 -14.42
N LEU A 608 -15.28 -29.66 -13.78
CA LEU A 608 -14.05 -30.06 -14.46
C LEU A 608 -14.20 -31.38 -15.23
N HIS A 609 -15.07 -32.29 -14.77
CA HIS A 609 -15.40 -33.51 -15.51
C HIS A 609 -16.34 -33.22 -16.68
N SER A 610 -17.43 -32.45 -16.50
CA SER A 610 -18.34 -32.15 -17.62
C SER A 610 -17.61 -31.42 -18.76
N ALA A 611 -16.82 -30.38 -18.43
CA ALA A 611 -16.04 -29.65 -19.43
C ALA A 611 -15.05 -30.56 -20.20
N LYS A 612 -14.50 -31.61 -19.56
CA LYS A 612 -13.63 -32.60 -20.22
C LYS A 612 -14.40 -33.54 -21.15
N THR A 613 -15.68 -33.82 -20.89
CA THR A 613 -16.55 -34.60 -21.80
C THR A 613 -17.18 -33.74 -22.90
N ASP A 614 -17.41 -32.45 -22.64
CA ASP A 614 -18.05 -31.52 -23.59
C ASP A 614 -17.09 -31.11 -24.73
N LEU A 615 -15.79 -30.93 -24.43
CA LEU A 615 -14.79 -30.54 -25.44
C LEU A 615 -14.66 -31.55 -26.61
N PRO A 616 -14.44 -32.86 -26.38
CA PRO A 616 -14.29 -33.83 -27.47
C PRO A 616 -15.54 -33.98 -28.34
N ASN A 617 -16.74 -33.98 -27.71
CA ASN A 617 -18.00 -34.04 -28.43
C ASN A 617 -18.26 -32.77 -29.26
N SER A 618 -17.82 -31.60 -28.78
CA SER A 618 -17.91 -30.36 -29.55
C SER A 618 -16.91 -30.30 -30.72
N SER A 619 -15.73 -30.92 -30.63
CA SER A 619 -14.80 -30.99 -31.78
C SER A 619 -15.26 -32.00 -32.82
N LEU A 620 -15.70 -33.19 -32.39
CA LEU A 620 -16.20 -34.23 -33.30
C LEU A 620 -17.41 -33.75 -34.09
N ARG A 621 -18.40 -33.11 -33.43
CA ARG A 621 -19.57 -32.55 -34.14
C ARG A 621 -19.19 -31.51 -35.21
N LYS A 622 -18.18 -30.66 -34.95
CA LYS A 622 -17.71 -29.67 -35.91
C LYS A 622 -17.01 -30.31 -37.11
N GLN A 623 -16.15 -31.28 -36.88
CA GLN A 623 -15.51 -32.04 -37.95
C GLN A 623 -16.55 -32.72 -38.84
N THR A 624 -17.58 -33.35 -38.26
CA THR A 624 -18.65 -33.97 -39.05
C THR A 624 -19.52 -32.97 -39.84
N SER A 625 -19.67 -31.72 -39.39
CA SER A 625 -20.37 -30.69 -40.19
C SER A 625 -19.48 -30.11 -41.28
N GLU A 626 -18.19 -29.86 -40.98
CA GLU A 626 -17.21 -29.38 -41.94
C GLU A 626 -17.01 -30.40 -43.08
N GLU A 627 -16.93 -31.71 -42.77
CA GLU A 627 -16.89 -32.79 -43.77
C GLU A 627 -18.14 -32.85 -44.66
N GLN A 628 -19.33 -32.55 -44.13
CA GLN A 628 -20.56 -32.48 -44.91
C GLN A 628 -20.56 -31.27 -45.85
N GLU A 629 -20.13 -30.10 -45.37
CA GLU A 629 -19.96 -28.89 -46.21
C GLU A 629 -18.95 -29.13 -47.34
N TRP A 630 -17.83 -29.80 -47.07
CA TRP A 630 -16.85 -30.18 -48.11
C TRP A 630 -17.47 -31.14 -49.15
N GLN A 631 -18.23 -32.16 -48.73
CA GLN A 631 -18.90 -33.07 -49.66
C GLN A 631 -19.96 -32.36 -50.54
N GLU A 632 -20.70 -31.39 -50.00
CA GLU A 632 -21.63 -30.59 -50.81
C GLU A 632 -20.90 -29.67 -51.80
N MET A 633 -19.77 -29.10 -51.39
CA MET A 633 -18.89 -28.31 -52.26
C MET A 633 -18.31 -29.16 -53.40
N GLU A 634 -17.79 -30.36 -53.13
CA GLU A 634 -17.32 -31.28 -54.17
C GLU A 634 -18.45 -31.68 -55.13
N ARG A 635 -19.65 -32.00 -54.62
CA ARG A 635 -20.84 -32.26 -55.45
C ARG A 635 -21.27 -31.04 -56.26
N SER A 636 -20.98 -29.81 -55.82
CA SER A 636 -21.21 -28.58 -56.60
C SER A 636 -20.19 -28.45 -57.74
N VAL A 637 -18.91 -28.74 -57.47
CA VAL A 637 -17.83 -28.68 -58.47
C VAL A 637 -18.03 -29.76 -59.53
N ALA A 638 -18.39 -30.98 -59.16
CA ALA A 638 -18.69 -32.07 -60.10
C ALA A 638 -19.83 -31.68 -61.07
N ARG A 639 -20.91 -31.07 -60.57
CA ARG A 639 -22.00 -30.54 -61.41
C ARG A 639 -21.52 -29.43 -62.34
N LEU A 640 -20.60 -28.57 -61.92
CA LEU A 640 -20.01 -27.52 -62.77
C LEU A 640 -19.06 -28.08 -63.84
N VAL A 641 -18.38 -29.20 -63.59
CA VAL A 641 -17.56 -29.92 -64.58
C VAL A 641 -18.46 -30.57 -65.63
N GLN A 642 -19.51 -31.31 -65.22
CA GLN A 642 -20.50 -31.88 -66.14
C GLN A 642 -21.20 -30.80 -66.99
N LEU A 643 -21.51 -29.64 -66.41
CA LEU A 643 -22.05 -28.47 -67.13
C LEU A 643 -21.06 -27.77 -68.07
N ARG A 644 -19.77 -28.14 -68.05
CA ARG A 644 -18.76 -27.74 -69.05
C ARG A 644 -18.62 -28.81 -70.12
N GLU A 645 -18.53 -30.09 -69.75
CA GLU A 645 -18.42 -31.24 -70.66
C GLU A 645 -19.62 -31.33 -71.62
N THR A 646 -20.83 -31.14 -71.10
CA THR A 646 -22.05 -31.04 -71.93
C THR A 646 -22.00 -29.88 -72.92
N LYS A 647 -21.33 -28.76 -72.59
CA LYS A 647 -21.18 -27.59 -73.47
C LYS A 647 -20.04 -27.72 -74.48
N THR A 648 -19.07 -28.60 -74.24
CA THR A 648 -18.04 -28.94 -75.24
C THR A 648 -18.56 -29.95 -76.25
N ASN A 649 -19.38 -30.93 -75.83
CA ASN A 649 -19.97 -31.90 -76.75
C ASN A 649 -21.03 -31.31 -77.68
N THR A 650 -21.62 -30.16 -77.36
CA THR A 650 -22.52 -29.40 -78.26
C THR A 650 -21.77 -28.42 -79.19
N ARG A 651 -20.52 -28.73 -79.57
CA ARG A 651 -19.66 -27.91 -80.46
C ARG A 651 -18.91 -28.72 -81.54
N HIS A 652 -19.33 -29.96 -81.74
CA HIS A 652 -19.09 -30.76 -82.95
C HIS A 652 -20.43 -31.04 -83.61
#